data_AF-B4DGY0-F1
#
_entry.id   AF-B4DGY0-F1
#
_cell.length_a   1.000
_cell.length_b   1.000
_cell.length_c   1.000
_cell.angle_alpha   90.00
_cell.angle_beta   90.00
_cell.angle_gamma   90.00
#
_symmetry.space_group_name_H-M   'P 1'
#
loop_
_entity.id
_entity.type
_entity.pdbx_description
1 polymer ?
#
loop_
_entity_poly.entity_id
_entity_poly.type
_entity_poly.pdbx_seq_one_letter_code
_entity_poly.pdbx_strand_id
1 'polypeptide(L)'
;MSSSADFSDEDDFSQKSGSASPAPGDTLPWNLPKHERSKRKIQGGSVLDPAERAVLRIADERDKVQKKTFTKWINQHLMKVRKHVNDLYEDLRDGHNLISLLEVLSGDTLPREKGRMRFHRLQNVQIALDYLKRRQVKLVNIRNDDITDGNPKLTLGLIWTIILHFQISDIHVTGESEDMSAKERLLLWTQQATEGYAGIRCENFTTCWRDGKLFNAIIHKYRPDLIDMNTVAVQSNLANLEHAFYVAEKIGVIRLLDPEDVDVSSPDEKSVITYVSSLYDAFPKVPEGGEGIGANDVEVKWIEYQNMVNYLIQWIRHHVTTMSERTFPNNPVELKALYNQYLQFKETEIPPKETEKSKIKRLYKLLEIWIEFGRIKLLQGYHPNDIEKEWGKLIIAMLEREKALRPEVERLEMLQQIANRVQRDSVICEDKLILAGNALQSDSKRLESGVQFQNEAEIAGYILECENLLRQHVIDVQILIDGKYYQADQLVQRVAKLRDEIMALRNECSSVYSKGRILTTEQTKLMISGITQSLNSGFAQTLHPSLTSGLTQSLTPSLTSSSMTSGLSSGMTSRLTPSVTPAYTPGFPSGLVPNFSSGVEPNSLQTLKLMQIRKPLLKSSLLDQNLTEEEINMKFVQDLLNWVDEMQVQLDRTEWGSDLPSVESHLENHKNVHRAIEEFESSLKEAKISEIQMTAPLKLTYAEKLHRLESQYAKLLNTSRNQERHLDTLHNFVSRATNELIWLNEKEEEEVAYDWSERNTNIARKKDYHAELMRELDQKEENIKSVQEIAEQLLLENHPARLTIEVKLESVMVLVEY
;
A
#
# COMPACT_ATOMS: atom_id res chain seq x y z
N MET A 1 -47.00 -58.91 -68.20
CA MET A 1 -47.51 -58.27 -66.96
C MET A 1 -46.81 -56.91 -66.90
N SER A 2 -47.18 -55.90 -67.68
CA SER A 2 -48.53 -55.36 -68.02
C SER A 2 -49.15 -54.63 -66.82
N SER A 3 -49.66 -53.40 -66.93
CA SER A 3 -49.95 -52.52 -68.09
C SER A 3 -49.51 -51.06 -67.81
N SER A 4 -49.12 -50.25 -68.81
CA SER A 4 -49.95 -49.33 -69.63
C SER A 4 -50.82 -48.37 -68.79
N ALA A 5 -50.55 -47.05 -68.85
CA ALA A 5 -51.22 -46.04 -69.72
C ALA A 5 -52.45 -45.40 -68.99
N ASP A 6 -53.00 -44.21 -69.32
CA ASP A 6 -52.96 -43.37 -70.53
C ASP A 6 -52.97 -41.84 -70.22
N PHE A 7 -52.94 -41.00 -71.27
CA PHE A 7 -53.26 -39.56 -71.24
C PHE A 7 -54.73 -39.30 -71.62
N SER A 8 -55.40 -38.34 -70.97
CA SER A 8 -56.60 -37.66 -71.52
C SER A 8 -56.92 -36.35 -70.78
N ASP A 9 -57.11 -35.26 -71.53
CA ASP A 9 -57.61 -33.94 -71.04
C ASP A 9 -59.15 -33.81 -71.22
N GLU A 10 -59.69 -32.58 -71.02
CA GLU A 10 -61.09 -32.12 -71.23
C GLU A 10 -62.14 -32.60 -70.18
N ASP A 11 -63.20 -31.85 -69.78
CA ASP A 11 -63.58 -30.41 -69.76
C ASP A 11 -64.86 -30.31 -68.87
N ASP A 12 -65.38 -29.19 -68.32
CA ASP A 12 -64.93 -27.83 -67.95
C ASP A 12 -66.02 -27.27 -66.96
N PHE A 13 -66.13 -25.94 -66.80
CA PHE A 13 -67.22 -25.14 -66.23
C PHE A 13 -67.37 -25.11 -64.70
N SER A 14 -66.75 -24.09 -64.10
CA SER A 14 -67.55 -23.09 -63.36
C SER A 14 -66.86 -21.72 -63.29
N GLN A 15 -67.45 -20.71 -63.93
CA GLN A 15 -67.03 -19.32 -63.75
C GLN A 15 -67.65 -18.73 -62.48
N LYS A 16 -66.83 -18.14 -61.59
CA LYS A 16 -67.20 -16.86 -60.95
C LYS A 16 -66.01 -16.06 -60.43
N SER A 17 -66.08 -14.76 -60.70
CA SER A 17 -65.10 -13.74 -60.36
C SER A 17 -65.04 -13.41 -58.86
N GLY A 18 -63.85 -13.19 -58.32
CA GLY A 18 -63.62 -12.56 -57.02
C GLY A 18 -62.29 -11.80 -57.01
N SER A 19 -62.34 -10.47 -57.01
CA SER A 19 -61.15 -9.61 -57.07
C SER A 19 -60.52 -9.40 -55.70
N ALA A 20 -59.21 -9.65 -55.57
CA ALA A 20 -58.41 -9.18 -54.45
C ALA A 20 -57.45 -8.08 -54.95
N SER A 21 -57.57 -6.87 -54.40
CA SER A 21 -56.68 -5.74 -54.72
C SER A 21 -55.27 -5.97 -54.16
N PRO A 22 -54.20 -5.52 -54.83
CA PRO A 22 -52.87 -5.50 -54.24
C PRO A 22 -52.80 -4.52 -53.05
N ALA A 23 -51.99 -4.86 -52.05
CA ALA A 23 -51.78 -4.00 -50.88
C ALA A 23 -51.00 -2.72 -51.27
N PRO A 24 -51.27 -1.57 -50.61
CA PRO A 24 -50.60 -0.31 -50.93
C PRO A 24 -49.14 -0.32 -50.41
N GLY A 25 -48.18 -0.52 -51.31
CA GLY A 25 -46.74 -0.42 -50.99
C GLY A 25 -45.80 -0.62 -52.20
N ASP A 26 -46.04 -1.64 -53.02
CA ASP A 26 -45.14 -2.01 -54.13
C ASP A 26 -45.39 -1.22 -55.44
N THR A 27 -45.02 0.06 -55.44
CA THR A 27 -45.06 0.94 -56.63
C THR A 27 -43.70 1.48 -57.07
N LEU A 28 -42.59 1.02 -56.48
CA LEU A 28 -41.23 1.39 -56.89
C LEU A 28 -40.74 0.52 -58.07
N PRO A 29 -40.20 1.11 -59.16
CA PRO A 29 -39.88 0.39 -60.40
C PRO A 29 -38.68 -0.57 -60.31
N TRP A 30 -38.07 -0.69 -59.13
CA TRP A 30 -36.84 -1.45 -58.91
C TRP A 30 -37.10 -2.89 -58.45
N ASN A 31 -38.27 -3.18 -57.85
CA ASN A 31 -38.60 -4.48 -57.23
C ASN A 31 -38.92 -5.60 -58.25
N LEU A 32 -38.93 -5.31 -59.56
CA LEU A 32 -39.28 -6.29 -60.60
C LEU A 32 -38.05 -7.05 -61.16
N PRO A 33 -38.16 -8.37 -61.46
CA PRO A 33 -37.09 -9.16 -62.06
C PRO A 33 -36.53 -8.59 -63.37
N LYS A 34 -35.24 -8.86 -63.65
CA LYS A 34 -34.51 -8.37 -64.84
C LYS A 34 -35.25 -8.61 -66.18
N HIS A 35 -36.02 -9.70 -66.28
CA HIS A 35 -36.75 -10.06 -67.50
C HIS A 35 -37.92 -9.10 -67.81
N GLU A 36 -38.58 -8.53 -66.79
CA GLU A 36 -39.71 -7.62 -66.97
C GLU A 36 -39.26 -6.18 -67.26
N ARG A 37 -38.14 -5.73 -66.67
CA ARG A 37 -37.54 -4.43 -67.01
C ARG A 37 -37.23 -4.30 -68.51
N SER A 38 -36.92 -5.41 -69.19
CA SER A 38 -36.66 -5.43 -70.63
C SER A 38 -37.93 -5.20 -71.46
N LYS A 39 -39.08 -5.75 -71.03
CA LYS A 39 -40.37 -5.64 -71.73
C LYS A 39 -41.10 -4.30 -71.56
N ARG A 40 -40.60 -3.38 -70.72
CA ARG A 40 -41.11 -1.99 -70.60
C ARG A 40 -40.28 -0.96 -71.37
N LYS A 41 -39.29 -1.37 -72.19
CA LYS A 41 -38.84 -0.50 -73.29
C LYS A 41 -39.87 -0.55 -74.42
N ILE A 42 -40.08 0.59 -75.09
CA ILE A 42 -41.05 0.82 -76.18
C ILE A 42 -42.51 0.92 -75.69
N GLN A 43 -42.80 1.86 -74.77
CA GLN A 43 -43.88 2.86 -74.91
C GLN A 43 -43.85 3.86 -73.73
N GLY A 44 -43.91 5.16 -74.01
CA GLY A 44 -43.88 6.23 -73.00
C GLY A 44 -42.48 6.53 -72.45
N GLY A 45 -41.91 7.68 -72.80
CA GLY A 45 -40.63 8.14 -72.26
C GLY A 45 -40.80 9.17 -71.15
N SER A 46 -40.72 8.77 -69.89
CA SER A 46 -40.44 9.70 -68.79
C SER A 46 -38.93 9.92 -68.68
N VAL A 47 -38.47 11.07 -69.18
CA VAL A 47 -37.17 11.61 -68.80
C VAL A 47 -37.32 12.13 -67.38
N LEU A 48 -36.66 11.49 -66.40
CA LEU A 48 -36.60 11.93 -64.99
C LEU A 48 -36.42 13.45 -64.91
N ASP A 49 -37.08 14.12 -63.99
CA ASP A 49 -37.02 15.58 -63.93
C ASP A 49 -35.62 16.10 -63.48
N PRO A 50 -35.31 17.40 -63.63
CA PRO A 50 -34.01 17.94 -63.24
C PRO A 50 -33.69 17.83 -61.74
N ALA A 51 -34.70 17.83 -60.87
CA ALA A 51 -34.58 17.67 -59.42
C ALA A 51 -34.43 16.21 -59.02
N GLU A 52 -35.19 15.28 -59.61
CA GLU A 52 -34.97 13.82 -59.46
C GLU A 52 -33.54 13.44 -59.86
N ARG A 53 -33.05 13.97 -60.98
CA ARG A 53 -31.65 13.80 -61.42
C ARG A 53 -30.64 14.55 -60.54
N ALA A 54 -31.03 15.58 -59.80
CA ALA A 54 -30.15 16.20 -58.80
C ALA A 54 -30.06 15.34 -57.55
N VAL A 55 -31.18 14.87 -57.02
CA VAL A 55 -31.27 13.98 -55.84
C VAL A 55 -30.50 12.68 -56.07
N LEU A 56 -30.66 12.05 -57.25
CA LEU A 56 -29.89 10.84 -57.59
C LEU A 56 -28.37 11.10 -57.59
N ARG A 57 -27.89 12.18 -58.21
CA ARG A 57 -26.46 12.52 -58.21
C ARG A 57 -25.92 12.84 -56.81
N ILE A 58 -26.73 13.45 -55.95
CA ILE A 58 -26.36 13.71 -54.54
C ILE A 58 -26.28 12.38 -53.76
N ALA A 59 -27.16 11.42 -54.03
CA ALA A 59 -27.10 10.09 -53.43
C ALA A 59 -25.88 9.29 -53.94
N ASP A 60 -25.64 9.27 -55.26
CA ASP A 60 -24.52 8.55 -55.88
C ASP A 60 -23.16 9.05 -55.37
N GLU A 61 -22.98 10.38 -55.25
CA GLU A 61 -21.76 10.98 -54.69
C GLU A 61 -21.62 10.69 -53.18
N ARG A 62 -22.71 10.69 -52.40
CA ARG A 62 -22.66 10.29 -50.97
C ARG A 62 -22.31 8.81 -50.78
N ASP A 63 -22.89 7.90 -51.56
CA ASP A 63 -22.55 6.47 -51.51
C ASP A 63 -21.08 6.23 -51.92
N LYS A 64 -20.54 7.06 -52.83
CA LYS A 64 -19.11 7.07 -53.23
C LYS A 64 -18.19 7.57 -52.11
N VAL A 65 -18.52 8.67 -51.43
CA VAL A 65 -17.78 9.14 -50.22
C VAL A 65 -17.84 8.08 -49.11
N GLN A 66 -19.01 7.48 -48.89
CA GLN A 66 -19.20 6.44 -47.89
C GLN A 66 -18.38 5.18 -48.21
N LYS A 67 -18.30 4.78 -49.49
CA LYS A 67 -17.38 3.73 -49.94
C LYS A 67 -15.91 4.08 -49.64
N LYS A 68 -15.46 5.29 -49.96
CA LYS A 68 -14.08 5.80 -49.73
C LYS A 68 -13.73 5.70 -48.23
N THR A 69 -14.60 6.25 -47.38
CA THR A 69 -14.47 6.29 -45.92
C THR A 69 -14.48 4.89 -45.30
N PHE A 70 -15.45 4.05 -45.64
CA PHE A 70 -15.55 2.68 -45.12
C PHE A 70 -14.41 1.78 -45.62
N THR A 71 -13.89 2.00 -46.84
CA THR A 71 -12.70 1.28 -47.34
C THR A 71 -11.47 1.66 -46.53
N LYS A 72 -11.23 2.95 -46.27
CA LYS A 72 -10.15 3.41 -45.38
C LYS A 72 -10.29 2.83 -43.97
N TRP A 73 -11.51 2.82 -43.42
CA TRP A 73 -11.79 2.29 -42.08
C TRP A 73 -11.54 0.77 -41.97
N ILE A 74 -12.05 -0.05 -42.90
CA ILE A 74 -11.77 -1.50 -42.89
C ILE A 74 -10.26 -1.76 -42.96
N ASN A 75 -9.53 -0.98 -43.76
CA ASN A 75 -8.09 -1.12 -43.89
C ASN A 75 -7.31 -0.75 -42.62
N GLN A 76 -7.76 0.23 -41.83
CA GLN A 76 -7.20 0.53 -40.51
C GLN A 76 -7.18 -0.69 -39.58
N HIS A 77 -8.21 -1.54 -39.65
CA HIS A 77 -8.28 -2.78 -38.88
C HIS A 77 -7.54 -3.93 -39.59
N LEU A 78 -7.78 -4.16 -40.88
CA LEU A 78 -7.20 -5.29 -41.62
C LEU A 78 -5.67 -5.24 -41.76
N MET A 79 -5.04 -4.06 -41.72
CA MET A 79 -3.57 -3.96 -41.72
C MET A 79 -2.93 -4.63 -40.49
N LYS A 80 -3.63 -4.70 -39.33
CA LYS A 80 -3.16 -5.42 -38.14
C LYS A 80 -2.90 -6.91 -38.42
N VAL A 81 -3.68 -7.51 -39.33
CA VAL A 81 -3.55 -8.90 -39.81
C VAL A 81 -3.00 -8.99 -41.23
N ARG A 82 -2.30 -7.94 -41.70
CA ARG A 82 -1.66 -7.83 -43.03
C ARG A 82 -2.61 -8.10 -44.21
N LYS A 83 -3.88 -7.72 -44.08
CA LYS A 83 -4.89 -7.79 -45.15
C LYS A 83 -5.25 -6.39 -45.66
N HIS A 84 -5.82 -6.32 -46.86
CA HIS A 84 -6.19 -5.08 -47.53
C HIS A 84 -7.43 -5.27 -48.41
N VAL A 85 -8.21 -4.20 -48.58
CA VAL A 85 -9.38 -4.07 -49.46
C VAL A 85 -9.15 -2.87 -50.38
N ASN A 86 -9.20 -3.10 -51.68
CA ASN A 86 -9.06 -2.09 -52.73
C ASN A 86 -10.43 -1.65 -53.23
N ASP A 87 -11.32 -2.62 -53.51
CA ASP A 87 -12.72 -2.35 -53.83
C ASP A 87 -13.65 -3.09 -52.86
N LEU A 88 -14.30 -2.30 -52.00
CA LEU A 88 -15.26 -2.74 -50.99
C LEU A 88 -16.37 -3.66 -51.53
N TYR A 89 -16.75 -3.52 -52.80
CA TYR A 89 -17.85 -4.28 -53.41
C TYR A 89 -17.39 -5.61 -54.03
N GLU A 90 -16.09 -5.80 -54.22
CA GLU A 90 -15.49 -7.04 -54.75
C GLU A 90 -14.71 -7.83 -53.68
N ASP A 91 -13.84 -7.15 -52.92
CA ASP A 91 -12.91 -7.80 -51.97
C ASP A 91 -13.58 -8.28 -50.66
N LEU A 92 -14.89 -8.07 -50.49
CA LEU A 92 -15.70 -8.64 -49.41
C LEU A 92 -16.54 -9.85 -49.86
N ARG A 93 -16.65 -10.12 -51.17
CA ARG A 93 -17.59 -11.10 -51.75
C ARG A 93 -17.26 -12.57 -51.45
N ASP A 94 -16.08 -12.86 -50.92
CA ASP A 94 -15.68 -14.21 -50.50
C ASP A 94 -15.88 -14.46 -48.99
N GLY A 95 -16.24 -13.42 -48.23
CA GLY A 95 -16.37 -13.42 -46.78
C GLY A 95 -15.06 -13.48 -45.99
N HIS A 96 -13.90 -13.77 -46.59
CA HIS A 96 -12.66 -14.00 -45.85
C HIS A 96 -12.10 -12.72 -45.19
N ASN A 97 -12.24 -11.57 -45.86
CA ASN A 97 -11.91 -10.25 -45.31
C ASN A 97 -12.93 -9.80 -44.26
N LEU A 98 -14.23 -10.05 -44.50
CA LEU A 98 -15.31 -9.73 -43.55
C LEU A 98 -15.15 -10.49 -42.22
N ILE A 99 -14.82 -11.79 -42.28
CA ILE A 99 -14.52 -12.58 -41.07
C ILE A 99 -13.29 -12.00 -40.34
N SER A 100 -12.21 -11.62 -41.06
CA SER A 100 -11.03 -11.04 -40.38
C SER A 100 -11.24 -9.65 -39.80
N LEU A 101 -12.14 -8.86 -40.38
CA LEU A 101 -12.56 -7.60 -39.80
C LEU A 101 -13.24 -7.85 -38.44
N LEU A 102 -14.13 -8.85 -38.36
CA LEU A 102 -14.80 -9.22 -37.12
C LEU A 102 -13.83 -9.78 -36.08
N GLU A 103 -12.94 -10.70 -36.45
CA GLU A 103 -11.87 -11.22 -35.57
C GLU A 103 -11.03 -10.08 -34.95
N VAL A 104 -10.64 -9.08 -35.75
CA VAL A 104 -9.81 -7.95 -35.30
C VAL A 104 -10.58 -6.93 -34.46
N LEU A 105 -11.91 -6.84 -34.61
CA LEU A 105 -12.76 -5.94 -33.82
C LEU A 105 -13.21 -6.55 -32.48
N SER A 106 -13.22 -7.87 -32.35
CA SER A 106 -13.76 -8.55 -31.16
C SER A 106 -12.74 -9.35 -30.35
N GLY A 107 -11.62 -9.75 -30.95
CA GLY A 107 -10.68 -10.73 -30.37
C GLY A 107 -11.09 -12.19 -30.58
N ASP A 108 -12.33 -12.48 -30.98
CA ASP A 108 -12.83 -13.85 -31.18
C ASP A 108 -12.23 -14.48 -32.45
N THR A 109 -11.91 -15.78 -32.42
CA THR A 109 -11.58 -16.53 -33.64
C THR A 109 -12.85 -17.09 -34.30
N LEU A 110 -12.95 -17.01 -35.63
CA LEU A 110 -14.14 -17.42 -36.38
C LEU A 110 -13.84 -18.58 -37.37
N PRO A 111 -14.77 -19.54 -37.55
CA PRO A 111 -14.59 -20.64 -38.50
C PRO A 111 -14.61 -20.15 -39.95
N ARG A 112 -13.95 -20.90 -40.86
CA ARG A 112 -13.74 -20.49 -42.25
C ARG A 112 -13.90 -21.67 -43.21
N GLU A 113 -14.85 -21.55 -44.13
CA GLU A 113 -15.12 -22.51 -45.19
C GLU A 113 -14.05 -22.42 -46.30
N LYS A 114 -13.53 -23.57 -46.76
CA LYS A 114 -12.33 -23.65 -47.60
C LYS A 114 -12.66 -23.97 -49.06
N GLY A 115 -12.89 -22.95 -49.87
CA GLY A 115 -12.96 -23.13 -51.32
C GLY A 115 -13.31 -21.88 -52.12
N ARG A 116 -13.29 -21.99 -53.46
CA ARG A 116 -13.44 -20.82 -54.37
C ARG A 116 -14.81 -20.69 -55.04
N MET A 117 -15.61 -21.77 -55.06
CA MET A 117 -16.97 -21.79 -55.63
C MET A 117 -17.94 -20.95 -54.79
N ARG A 118 -19.01 -20.40 -55.40
CA ARG A 118 -19.95 -19.45 -54.75
C ARG A 118 -20.55 -19.96 -53.42
N PHE A 119 -20.75 -21.27 -53.24
CA PHE A 119 -21.31 -21.78 -51.97
C PHE A 119 -20.35 -21.60 -50.77
N HIS A 120 -19.03 -21.79 -50.92
CA HIS A 120 -18.06 -21.50 -49.86
C HIS A 120 -18.09 -20.01 -49.47
N ARG A 121 -18.26 -19.12 -50.46
CA ARG A 121 -18.38 -17.67 -50.25
C ARG A 121 -19.66 -17.32 -49.50
N LEU A 122 -20.79 -17.90 -49.91
CA LEU A 122 -22.08 -17.77 -49.21
C LEU A 122 -21.96 -18.24 -47.76
N GLN A 123 -21.22 -19.32 -47.50
CA GLN A 123 -21.01 -19.86 -46.16
C GLN A 123 -20.08 -18.95 -45.32
N ASN A 124 -18.98 -18.45 -45.87
CA ASN A 124 -18.10 -17.51 -45.17
C ASN A 124 -18.81 -16.19 -44.83
N VAL A 125 -19.62 -15.65 -45.75
CA VAL A 125 -20.47 -14.49 -45.44
C VAL A 125 -21.53 -14.87 -44.38
N GLN A 126 -22.17 -16.03 -44.49
CA GLN A 126 -23.16 -16.48 -43.51
C GLN A 126 -22.58 -16.59 -42.10
N ILE A 127 -21.37 -17.14 -41.94
CA ILE A 127 -20.65 -17.22 -40.66
C ILE A 127 -20.48 -15.82 -40.04
N ALA A 128 -20.10 -14.82 -40.84
CA ALA A 128 -19.98 -13.44 -40.37
C ALA A 128 -21.34 -12.83 -39.98
N LEU A 129 -22.40 -13.05 -40.76
CA LEU A 129 -23.75 -12.56 -40.43
C LEU A 129 -24.33 -13.23 -39.18
N ASP A 130 -24.11 -14.53 -38.98
CA ASP A 130 -24.60 -15.27 -37.81
C ASP A 130 -23.73 -15.06 -36.56
N TYR A 131 -22.48 -14.65 -36.72
CA TYR A 131 -21.68 -14.08 -35.62
C TYR A 131 -22.27 -12.74 -35.15
N LEU A 132 -22.57 -11.82 -36.08
CA LEU A 132 -23.22 -10.54 -35.76
C LEU A 132 -24.58 -10.74 -35.06
N LYS A 133 -25.44 -11.65 -35.55
CA LYS A 133 -26.71 -11.98 -34.88
C LYS A 133 -26.52 -12.53 -33.46
N ARG A 134 -25.47 -13.33 -33.22
CA ARG A 134 -25.15 -13.84 -31.87
C ARG A 134 -24.75 -12.72 -30.90
N ARG A 135 -24.03 -11.68 -31.36
CA ARG A 135 -23.83 -10.42 -30.62
C ARG A 135 -25.03 -9.45 -30.70
N GLN A 136 -26.24 -9.99 -30.90
CA GLN A 136 -27.54 -9.28 -30.93
C GLN A 136 -27.68 -8.16 -31.97
N VAL A 137 -26.82 -8.13 -32.99
CA VAL A 137 -26.81 -7.08 -34.02
C VAL A 137 -28.02 -7.22 -34.97
N LYS A 138 -28.82 -6.15 -35.07
CA LYS A 138 -30.05 -6.12 -35.88
C LYS A 138 -29.77 -5.95 -37.38
N LEU A 139 -29.49 -7.05 -38.06
CA LEU A 139 -29.33 -7.10 -39.53
C LEU A 139 -30.67 -7.05 -40.26
N VAL A 140 -31.14 -5.84 -40.59
CA VAL A 140 -32.37 -5.62 -41.35
C VAL A 140 -32.09 -5.69 -42.86
N ASN A 141 -32.81 -6.57 -43.57
CA ASN A 141 -32.78 -6.69 -45.04
C ASN A 141 -31.39 -6.92 -45.67
N ILE A 142 -30.49 -7.63 -44.97
CA ILE A 142 -29.17 -8.04 -45.48
C ILE A 142 -29.07 -9.56 -45.42
N ARG A 143 -28.83 -10.21 -46.58
CA ARG A 143 -28.63 -11.66 -46.70
C ARG A 143 -27.18 -11.96 -47.09
N ASN A 144 -26.79 -13.24 -47.04
CA ASN A 144 -25.46 -13.64 -47.50
C ASN A 144 -25.33 -13.54 -49.03
N ASP A 145 -26.40 -13.82 -49.79
CA ASP A 145 -26.39 -13.71 -51.25
C ASP A 145 -26.13 -12.28 -51.73
N ASP A 146 -26.71 -11.26 -51.09
CA ASP A 146 -26.50 -9.83 -51.40
C ASP A 146 -25.02 -9.43 -51.41
N ILE A 147 -24.26 -9.88 -50.40
CA ILE A 147 -22.85 -9.53 -50.24
C ILE A 147 -21.98 -10.34 -51.23
N THR A 148 -22.27 -11.64 -51.44
CA THR A 148 -21.51 -12.45 -52.42
C THR A 148 -21.71 -12.02 -53.87
N ASP A 149 -22.85 -11.42 -54.19
CA ASP A 149 -23.14 -10.87 -55.51
C ASP A 149 -22.75 -9.39 -55.67
N GLY A 150 -22.22 -8.77 -54.60
CA GLY A 150 -21.59 -7.43 -54.65
C GLY A 150 -22.59 -6.27 -54.61
N ASN A 151 -23.74 -6.40 -53.96
CA ASN A 151 -24.77 -5.36 -53.88
C ASN A 151 -24.25 -4.11 -53.13
N PRO A 152 -23.97 -2.96 -53.80
CA PRO A 152 -23.27 -1.84 -53.19
C PRO A 152 -23.95 -1.30 -51.92
N LYS A 153 -25.28 -1.13 -51.99
CA LYS A 153 -26.07 -0.51 -50.93
C LYS A 153 -26.19 -1.39 -49.69
N LEU A 154 -26.28 -2.71 -49.87
CA LEU A 154 -26.35 -3.66 -48.75
C LEU A 154 -24.96 -3.97 -48.18
N THR A 155 -23.90 -3.92 -48.98
CA THR A 155 -22.52 -3.95 -48.48
C THR A 155 -22.19 -2.70 -47.64
N LEU A 156 -22.52 -1.48 -48.10
CA LEU A 156 -22.42 -0.27 -47.27
C LEU A 156 -23.30 -0.35 -46.02
N GLY A 157 -24.51 -0.89 -46.15
CA GLY A 157 -25.43 -1.14 -45.03
C GLY A 157 -24.83 -2.06 -43.97
N LEU A 158 -24.20 -3.16 -44.37
CA LEU A 158 -23.54 -4.11 -43.48
C LEU A 158 -22.35 -3.49 -42.75
N ILE A 159 -21.44 -2.83 -43.48
CA ILE A 159 -20.24 -2.23 -42.90
C ILE A 159 -20.61 -1.09 -41.94
N TRP A 160 -21.61 -0.26 -42.28
CA TRP A 160 -22.15 0.71 -41.33
C TRP A 160 -22.65 0.06 -40.04
N THR A 161 -23.37 -1.06 -40.12
CA THR A 161 -23.88 -1.77 -38.93
C THR A 161 -22.74 -2.33 -38.08
N ILE A 162 -21.63 -2.76 -38.69
CA ILE A 162 -20.41 -3.20 -37.98
C ILE A 162 -19.75 -2.02 -37.27
N ILE A 163 -19.53 -0.89 -37.96
CA ILE A 163 -18.98 0.35 -37.37
C ILE A 163 -19.84 0.82 -36.19
N LEU A 164 -21.16 0.84 -36.37
CA LEU A 164 -22.11 1.24 -35.34
C LEU A 164 -21.98 0.37 -34.08
N HIS A 165 -21.92 -0.95 -34.22
CA HIS A 165 -21.83 -1.86 -33.08
C HIS A 165 -20.45 -1.91 -32.41
N PHE A 166 -19.36 -1.89 -33.18
CA PHE A 166 -18.00 -2.11 -32.64
C PHE A 166 -17.19 -0.83 -32.33
N GLN A 167 -17.64 0.35 -32.78
CA GLN A 167 -16.92 1.61 -32.53
C GLN A 167 -17.82 2.71 -31.93
N ILE A 168 -19.09 2.78 -32.33
CA ILE A 168 -19.97 3.89 -31.91
C ILE A 168 -20.82 3.49 -30.68
N SER A 169 -21.25 2.23 -30.58
CA SER A 169 -22.10 1.76 -29.48
C SER A 169 -21.44 1.74 -28.11
N ASP A 170 -20.12 1.81 -28.01
CA ASP A 170 -19.35 1.78 -26.74
C ASP A 170 -18.93 3.20 -26.25
N ILE A 171 -19.50 4.25 -26.85
CA ILE A 171 -19.26 5.64 -26.47
C ILE A 171 -20.00 5.97 -25.17
N HIS A 172 -19.24 6.24 -24.11
CA HIS A 172 -19.74 6.66 -22.80
C HIS A 172 -19.32 8.11 -22.48
N VAL A 173 -20.23 8.90 -21.91
CA VAL A 173 -20.17 10.36 -21.78
C VAL A 173 -20.82 10.80 -20.46
N THR A 174 -20.14 11.66 -19.71
CA THR A 174 -20.69 12.19 -18.45
C THR A 174 -21.98 12.98 -18.69
N GLY A 175 -23.10 12.51 -18.13
CA GLY A 175 -24.42 13.13 -18.26
C GLY A 175 -25.32 12.56 -19.36
N GLU A 176 -25.01 11.39 -19.89
CA GLU A 176 -25.93 10.61 -20.74
C GLU A 176 -27.11 10.00 -19.94
N SER A 177 -28.14 9.54 -20.66
CA SER A 177 -29.27 8.76 -20.14
C SER A 177 -29.46 7.46 -20.92
N GLU A 178 -30.01 6.43 -20.26
CA GLU A 178 -30.16 5.05 -20.79
C GLU A 178 -30.96 4.94 -22.11
N ASP A 179 -31.76 5.96 -22.43
CA ASP A 179 -32.57 6.04 -23.65
C ASP A 179 -31.86 6.68 -24.85
N MET A 180 -30.66 7.27 -24.65
CA MET A 180 -29.90 7.91 -25.72
C MET A 180 -29.32 6.88 -26.70
N SER A 181 -29.49 7.11 -28.00
CA SER A 181 -28.77 6.31 -29.00
C SER A 181 -27.28 6.64 -28.98
N ALA A 182 -26.46 5.70 -29.46
CA ALA A 182 -25.02 5.88 -29.63
C ALA A 182 -24.63 7.14 -30.45
N LYS A 183 -25.50 7.55 -31.39
CA LYS A 183 -25.35 8.80 -32.15
C LYS A 183 -25.55 10.05 -31.27
N GLU A 184 -26.53 10.01 -30.37
CA GLU A 184 -26.84 11.12 -29.46
C GLU A 184 -25.80 11.22 -28.34
N ARG A 185 -25.27 10.09 -27.83
CA ARG A 185 -24.11 10.07 -26.92
C ARG A 185 -22.88 10.72 -27.58
N LEU A 186 -22.53 10.35 -28.82
CA LEU A 186 -21.44 11.03 -29.55
C LEU A 186 -21.75 12.52 -29.77
N LEU A 187 -23.00 12.89 -30.07
CA LEU A 187 -23.37 14.30 -30.25
C LEU A 187 -23.16 15.11 -28.97
N LEU A 188 -23.61 14.59 -27.82
CA LEU A 188 -23.40 15.17 -26.50
C LEU A 188 -21.90 15.36 -26.20
N TRP A 189 -21.07 14.36 -26.47
CA TRP A 189 -19.61 14.50 -26.35
C TRP A 189 -19.06 15.63 -27.23
N THR A 190 -19.47 15.73 -28.49
CA THR A 190 -18.98 16.82 -29.36
C THR A 190 -19.44 18.21 -28.89
N GLN A 191 -20.61 18.30 -28.26
CA GLN A 191 -21.09 19.54 -27.65
C GLN A 191 -20.27 19.90 -26.40
N GLN A 192 -20.02 18.96 -25.48
CA GLN A 192 -19.17 19.17 -24.30
C GLN A 192 -17.71 19.49 -24.67
N ALA A 193 -17.17 18.81 -25.68
CA ALA A 193 -15.82 19.05 -26.21
C ALA A 193 -15.69 20.44 -26.86
N THR A 194 -16.78 20.98 -27.43
CA THR A 194 -16.80 22.32 -28.07
C THR A 194 -17.46 23.41 -27.23
N GLU A 195 -17.80 23.12 -25.97
CA GLU A 195 -18.23 24.13 -25.01
C GLU A 195 -17.09 25.12 -24.73
N GLY A 196 -17.44 26.42 -24.78
CA GLY A 196 -16.53 27.55 -24.57
C GLY A 196 -16.05 28.24 -25.86
N TYR A 197 -16.17 27.62 -27.05
CA TYR A 197 -15.73 28.24 -28.30
C TYR A 197 -16.80 29.17 -28.91
N ALA A 198 -16.47 30.45 -29.07
CA ALA A 198 -17.39 31.45 -29.59
C ALA A 198 -17.84 31.14 -31.04
N GLY A 199 -19.16 31.08 -31.25
CA GLY A 199 -19.76 30.88 -32.57
C GLY A 199 -19.79 29.43 -33.08
N ILE A 200 -19.32 28.46 -32.29
CA ILE A 200 -19.32 27.04 -32.65
C ILE A 200 -20.47 26.34 -31.91
N ARG A 201 -21.30 25.57 -32.64
CA ARG A 201 -22.32 24.66 -32.08
C ARG A 201 -22.47 23.42 -32.96
N CYS A 202 -22.61 22.26 -32.33
CA CYS A 202 -22.89 20.99 -33.01
C CYS A 202 -24.35 20.61 -32.86
N GLU A 203 -25.12 20.64 -33.95
CA GLU A 203 -26.55 20.28 -33.97
C GLU A 203 -26.83 19.05 -34.88
N ASN A 204 -25.84 18.61 -35.68
CA ASN A 204 -25.93 17.45 -36.56
C ASN A 204 -24.53 16.94 -36.97
N PHE A 205 -24.45 15.77 -37.64
CA PHE A 205 -23.23 15.22 -38.22
C PHE A 205 -23.12 15.44 -39.75
N THR A 206 -23.63 16.55 -40.27
CA THR A 206 -23.53 16.93 -41.69
C THR A 206 -23.06 18.37 -41.85
N THR A 207 -23.99 19.33 -41.94
CA THR A 207 -23.69 20.73 -42.24
C THR A 207 -22.87 21.43 -41.16
N CYS A 208 -22.99 21.04 -39.88
CA CYS A 208 -22.20 21.62 -38.79
C CYS A 208 -20.69 21.38 -38.92
N TRP A 209 -20.27 20.35 -39.66
CA TRP A 209 -18.86 19.94 -39.78
C TRP A 209 -18.18 20.50 -41.04
N ARG A 210 -18.96 21.10 -41.95
CA ARG A 210 -18.53 21.53 -43.28
C ARG A 210 -17.42 22.58 -43.25
N ASP A 211 -17.42 23.49 -42.27
CA ASP A 211 -16.45 24.59 -42.18
C ASP A 211 -15.13 24.20 -41.49
N GLY A 212 -15.01 22.94 -41.07
CA GLY A 212 -13.86 22.38 -40.36
C GLY A 212 -13.67 22.90 -38.92
N LYS A 213 -14.50 23.81 -38.42
CA LYS A 213 -14.26 24.46 -37.11
C LYS A 213 -14.55 23.52 -35.95
N LEU A 214 -15.55 22.64 -36.05
CA LEU A 214 -15.78 21.60 -35.04
C LEU A 214 -14.58 20.65 -34.86
N PHE A 215 -13.99 20.16 -35.96
CA PHE A 215 -12.81 19.29 -35.87
C PHE A 215 -11.62 19.98 -35.19
N ASN A 216 -11.31 21.22 -35.58
CA ASN A 216 -10.24 22.00 -34.95
C ASN A 216 -10.53 22.31 -33.47
N ALA A 217 -11.76 22.68 -33.12
CA ALA A 217 -12.15 22.99 -31.74
C ALA A 217 -12.05 21.76 -30.81
N ILE A 218 -12.46 20.59 -31.28
CA ILE A 218 -12.31 19.33 -30.55
C ILE A 218 -10.82 19.01 -30.36
N ILE A 219 -10.01 19.03 -31.42
CA ILE A 219 -8.57 18.75 -31.31
C ILE A 219 -7.89 19.75 -30.37
N HIS A 220 -8.23 21.04 -30.44
CA HIS A 220 -7.71 22.08 -29.54
C HIS A 220 -8.09 21.86 -28.05
N LYS A 221 -9.26 21.28 -27.76
CA LYS A 221 -9.70 20.95 -26.38
C LYS A 221 -8.75 19.94 -25.70
N TYR A 222 -8.14 19.05 -26.49
CA TYR A 222 -7.23 18.00 -26.02
C TYR A 222 -5.75 18.31 -26.27
N ARG A 223 -5.42 19.07 -27.34
CA ARG A 223 -4.09 19.52 -27.75
C ARG A 223 -4.10 21.00 -28.16
N PRO A 224 -4.20 21.95 -27.19
CA PRO A 224 -4.18 23.38 -27.49
C PRO A 224 -2.82 23.86 -28.03
N ASP A 225 -1.76 23.05 -27.90
CA ASP A 225 -0.43 23.34 -28.45
C ASP A 225 -0.29 23.08 -29.96
N LEU A 226 -1.30 22.49 -30.62
CA LEU A 226 -1.27 22.10 -32.03
C LEU A 226 -2.17 22.95 -32.95
N ILE A 227 -3.01 23.83 -32.41
CA ILE A 227 -4.01 24.59 -33.17
C ILE A 227 -4.09 26.04 -32.67
N ASP A 228 -4.14 27.00 -33.59
CA ASP A 228 -4.57 28.37 -33.27
C ASP A 228 -6.01 28.61 -33.72
N MET A 229 -6.93 28.72 -32.75
CA MET A 229 -8.33 28.97 -33.03
C MET A 229 -8.61 30.36 -33.63
N ASN A 230 -7.70 31.33 -33.48
CA ASN A 230 -7.84 32.65 -34.13
C ASN A 230 -7.66 32.53 -35.64
N THR A 231 -6.66 31.77 -36.09
CA THR A 231 -6.43 31.41 -37.49
C THR A 231 -7.60 30.60 -38.07
N VAL A 232 -8.08 29.58 -37.35
CA VAL A 232 -9.23 28.74 -37.76
C VAL A 232 -10.52 29.55 -37.93
N ALA A 233 -10.70 30.62 -37.16
CA ALA A 233 -11.89 31.46 -37.26
C ALA A 233 -12.01 32.19 -38.61
N VAL A 234 -10.88 32.54 -39.23
CA VAL A 234 -10.79 33.35 -40.48
C VAL A 234 -10.40 32.57 -41.73
N GLN A 235 -9.92 31.33 -41.59
CA GLN A 235 -9.58 30.46 -42.71
C GLN A 235 -10.81 29.90 -43.45
N SER A 236 -10.59 29.42 -44.67
CA SER A 236 -11.61 28.76 -45.49
C SER A 236 -11.87 27.31 -45.02
N ASN A 237 -13.09 26.83 -45.25
CA ASN A 237 -13.54 25.47 -44.95
C ASN A 237 -12.50 24.40 -45.30
N LEU A 238 -12.04 24.38 -46.56
CA LEU A 238 -11.08 23.40 -47.07
C LEU A 238 -9.72 23.45 -46.33
N ALA A 239 -9.26 24.65 -45.94
CA ALA A 239 -8.02 24.80 -45.18
C ALA A 239 -8.19 24.33 -43.72
N ASN A 240 -9.32 24.67 -43.08
CA ASN A 240 -9.65 24.18 -41.74
C ASN A 240 -9.75 22.65 -41.70
N LEU A 241 -10.38 22.04 -42.71
CA LEU A 241 -10.53 20.59 -42.85
C LEU A 241 -9.17 19.90 -43.07
N GLU A 242 -8.36 20.37 -44.02
CA GLU A 242 -7.01 19.83 -44.25
C GLU A 242 -6.14 19.96 -42.99
N HIS A 243 -6.16 21.11 -42.33
CA HIS A 243 -5.41 21.35 -41.10
C HIS A 243 -5.85 20.38 -39.98
N ALA A 244 -7.15 20.24 -39.75
CA ALA A 244 -7.66 19.31 -38.75
C ALA A 244 -7.27 17.85 -39.05
N PHE A 245 -7.42 17.39 -40.30
CA PHE A 245 -7.10 16.02 -40.67
C PHE A 245 -5.59 15.74 -40.62
N TYR A 246 -4.75 16.74 -40.95
CA TYR A 246 -3.30 16.67 -40.79
C TYR A 246 -2.87 16.61 -39.31
N VAL A 247 -3.45 17.43 -38.43
CA VAL A 247 -3.13 17.41 -36.99
C VAL A 247 -3.66 16.12 -36.34
N ALA A 248 -4.86 15.67 -36.71
CA ALA A 248 -5.45 14.40 -36.27
C ALA A 248 -4.54 13.20 -36.60
N GLU A 249 -3.93 13.18 -37.79
CA GLU A 249 -2.96 12.17 -38.17
C GLU A 249 -1.71 12.17 -37.28
N LYS A 250 -1.25 13.34 -36.80
CA LYS A 250 -0.09 13.44 -35.88
C LYS A 250 -0.40 12.96 -34.46
N ILE A 251 -1.68 12.85 -34.08
CA ILE A 251 -2.13 12.22 -32.83
C ILE A 251 -2.66 10.78 -33.05
N GLY A 252 -2.40 10.19 -34.22
CA GLY A 252 -2.69 8.76 -34.49
C GLY A 252 -4.04 8.45 -35.14
N VAL A 253 -4.86 9.45 -35.44
CA VAL A 253 -6.18 9.26 -36.08
C VAL A 253 -6.01 9.19 -37.60
N ILE A 254 -6.31 8.03 -38.20
CA ILE A 254 -6.19 7.82 -39.64
C ILE A 254 -7.17 8.71 -40.40
N ARG A 255 -6.72 9.34 -41.49
CA ARG A 255 -7.48 10.28 -42.32
C ARG A 255 -8.58 9.59 -43.15
N LEU A 256 -9.67 9.19 -42.49
CA LEU A 256 -10.81 8.50 -43.10
C LEU A 256 -11.57 9.38 -44.10
N LEU A 257 -11.62 10.69 -43.86
CA LEU A 257 -12.21 11.71 -44.74
C LEU A 257 -11.12 12.44 -45.52
N ASP A 258 -11.52 13.08 -46.62
CA ASP A 258 -10.68 14.02 -47.39
C ASP A 258 -11.44 15.36 -47.50
N PRO A 259 -10.77 16.53 -47.47
CA PRO A 259 -11.44 17.83 -47.31
C PRO A 259 -12.49 18.14 -48.38
N GLU A 260 -12.25 17.73 -49.63
CA GLU A 260 -13.15 17.96 -50.76
C GLU A 260 -14.49 17.21 -50.66
N ASP A 261 -14.51 16.08 -49.95
CA ASP A 261 -15.72 15.29 -49.71
C ASP A 261 -16.57 15.87 -48.55
N VAL A 262 -16.03 16.84 -47.80
CA VAL A 262 -16.66 17.45 -46.62
C VAL A 262 -17.06 18.91 -46.84
N ASP A 263 -16.38 19.68 -47.71
CA ASP A 263 -16.82 21.04 -48.09
C ASP A 263 -17.96 21.05 -49.15
N VAL A 264 -18.95 20.18 -48.95
CA VAL A 264 -20.13 20.05 -49.81
C VAL A 264 -21.39 20.58 -49.11
N SER A 265 -22.47 20.82 -49.86
CA SER A 265 -23.72 21.39 -49.30
C SER A 265 -24.41 20.54 -48.25
N SER A 266 -24.23 19.22 -48.29
CA SER A 266 -24.68 18.27 -47.25
C SER A 266 -23.73 17.06 -47.22
N PRO A 267 -22.74 17.04 -46.32
CA PRO A 267 -21.79 15.94 -46.17
C PRO A 267 -22.48 14.62 -45.81
N ASP A 268 -21.82 13.48 -46.06
CA ASP A 268 -22.40 12.18 -45.71
C ASP A 268 -22.34 11.91 -44.21
N GLU A 269 -23.51 11.86 -43.57
CA GLU A 269 -23.64 11.75 -42.12
C GLU A 269 -22.90 10.56 -41.51
N LYS A 270 -23.00 9.39 -42.15
CA LYS A 270 -22.33 8.17 -41.67
C LYS A 270 -20.83 8.30 -41.71
N SER A 271 -20.31 8.84 -42.82
CA SER A 271 -18.88 9.06 -43.03
C SER A 271 -18.29 10.03 -41.99
N VAL A 272 -19.01 11.12 -41.69
CA VAL A 272 -18.65 12.06 -40.62
C VAL A 272 -18.68 11.38 -39.24
N ILE A 273 -19.76 10.67 -38.89
CA ILE A 273 -19.88 9.97 -37.60
C ILE A 273 -18.72 8.97 -37.40
N THR A 274 -18.38 8.18 -38.43
CA THR A 274 -17.27 7.20 -38.34
C THR A 274 -15.96 7.88 -37.95
N TYR A 275 -15.61 9.00 -38.59
CA TYR A 275 -14.37 9.72 -38.31
C TYR A 275 -14.39 10.48 -36.96
N VAL A 276 -15.54 11.05 -36.57
CA VAL A 276 -15.70 11.72 -35.27
C VAL A 276 -15.67 10.73 -34.11
N SER A 277 -16.16 9.50 -34.30
CA SER A 277 -15.99 8.39 -33.35
C SER A 277 -14.53 7.93 -33.27
N SER A 278 -13.80 7.82 -34.40
CA SER A 278 -12.36 7.53 -34.37
C SER A 278 -11.50 8.65 -33.75
N LEU A 279 -11.99 9.90 -33.73
CA LEU A 279 -11.42 10.99 -32.93
C LEU A 279 -11.66 10.77 -31.43
N TYR A 280 -12.90 10.48 -31.01
CA TYR A 280 -13.24 10.13 -29.62
C TYR A 280 -12.38 8.99 -29.07
N ASP A 281 -12.09 7.97 -29.89
CA ASP A 281 -11.29 6.81 -29.48
C ASP A 281 -9.79 7.08 -29.29
N ALA A 282 -9.24 8.10 -29.94
CA ALA A 282 -7.83 8.47 -29.80
C ALA A 282 -7.56 9.48 -28.68
N PHE A 283 -8.61 10.10 -28.11
CA PHE A 283 -8.47 11.06 -27.03
C PHE A 283 -8.52 10.39 -25.64
N PRO A 284 -7.81 10.92 -24.63
CA PRO A 284 -7.92 10.45 -23.24
C PRO A 284 -9.36 10.51 -22.72
N LYS A 285 -9.85 9.37 -22.22
CA LYS A 285 -11.18 9.17 -21.62
C LYS A 285 -11.03 9.00 -20.10
N VAL A 286 -12.04 9.44 -19.33
CA VAL A 286 -12.16 9.06 -17.91
C VAL A 286 -12.97 7.76 -17.85
N PRO A 287 -12.49 6.69 -17.17
CA PRO A 287 -13.24 5.45 -17.04
C PRO A 287 -14.57 5.65 -16.31
N GLU A 288 -15.62 4.92 -16.71
CA GLU A 288 -16.93 5.00 -16.06
C GLU A 288 -16.84 4.62 -14.57
N GLY A 289 -17.36 5.49 -13.70
CA GLY A 289 -17.25 5.33 -12.24
C GLY A 289 -15.83 5.45 -11.65
N GLY A 290 -14.79 5.60 -12.48
CA GLY A 290 -13.39 5.63 -12.07
C GLY A 290 -12.85 7.02 -11.77
N GLU A 291 -11.67 7.08 -11.14
CA GLU A 291 -10.91 8.33 -11.05
C GLU A 291 -10.18 8.63 -12.37
N GLY A 292 -10.29 9.88 -12.81
CA GLY A 292 -9.56 10.40 -13.96
C GLY A 292 -9.59 11.92 -13.98
N ILE A 293 -8.83 12.53 -14.90
CA ILE A 293 -8.75 13.98 -15.05
C ILE A 293 -9.36 14.34 -16.41
N GLY A 294 -10.43 15.14 -16.39
CA GLY A 294 -11.11 15.61 -17.60
C GLY A 294 -10.28 16.64 -18.37
N ALA A 295 -10.59 16.82 -19.66
CA ALA A 295 -9.83 17.68 -20.57
C ALA A 295 -9.79 19.18 -20.15
N ASN A 296 -10.71 19.63 -19.30
CA ASN A 296 -10.73 20.97 -18.74
C ASN A 296 -9.75 21.13 -17.57
N ASP A 297 -9.61 20.09 -16.73
CA ASP A 297 -8.94 20.15 -15.41
C ASP A 297 -7.44 19.88 -15.47
N VAL A 298 -6.94 19.35 -16.60
CA VAL A 298 -5.54 18.92 -16.79
C VAL A 298 -4.54 20.00 -16.39
N GLU A 299 -4.77 21.25 -16.77
CA GLU A 299 -3.85 22.37 -16.46
C GLU A 299 -3.79 22.64 -14.96
N VAL A 300 -4.95 22.69 -14.29
CA VAL A 300 -5.05 22.91 -12.84
C VAL A 300 -4.40 21.77 -12.08
N LYS A 301 -4.66 20.52 -12.50
CA LYS A 301 -4.09 19.31 -11.89
C LYS A 301 -2.59 19.16 -12.13
N TRP A 302 -2.08 19.62 -13.28
CA TRP A 302 -0.65 19.68 -13.56
C TRP A 302 0.06 20.73 -12.69
N ILE A 303 -0.52 21.92 -12.54
CA ILE A 303 0.02 22.97 -11.66
C ILE A 303 -0.03 22.51 -10.18
N GLU A 304 -1.11 21.88 -9.73
CA GLU A 304 -1.23 21.25 -8.41
C GLU A 304 -0.10 20.23 -8.19
N TYR A 305 0.09 19.31 -9.15
CA TYR A 305 1.16 18.32 -9.12
C TYR A 305 2.55 18.97 -9.01
N GLN A 306 2.89 19.91 -9.90
CA GLN A 306 4.17 20.59 -9.88
C GLN A 306 4.45 21.32 -8.56
N ASN A 307 3.44 21.96 -7.97
CA ASN A 307 3.58 22.63 -6.68
C ASN A 307 3.84 21.65 -5.53
N MET A 308 3.12 20.52 -5.46
CA MET A 308 3.36 19.48 -4.46
C MET A 308 4.78 18.88 -4.59
N VAL A 309 5.22 18.57 -5.81
CA VAL A 309 6.57 18.05 -6.09
C VAL A 309 7.65 19.05 -5.63
N ASN A 310 7.53 20.31 -6.02
CA ASN A 310 8.49 21.35 -5.66
C ASN A 310 8.59 21.56 -4.15
N TYR A 311 7.45 21.65 -3.46
CA TYR A 311 7.40 21.82 -2.00
C TYR A 311 8.02 20.63 -1.26
N LEU A 312 7.65 19.39 -1.63
CA LEU A 312 8.16 18.19 -0.98
C LEU A 312 9.67 18.01 -1.22
N ILE A 313 10.18 18.24 -2.44
CA ILE A 313 11.62 18.15 -2.73
C ILE A 313 12.41 19.23 -1.95
N GLN A 314 11.89 20.45 -1.82
CA GLN A 314 12.53 21.50 -1.02
C GLN A 314 12.57 21.13 0.47
N TRP A 315 11.46 20.63 1.01
CA TRP A 315 11.38 20.14 2.40
C TRP A 315 12.39 19.00 2.64
N ILE A 316 12.40 17.98 1.78
CA ILE A 316 13.35 16.86 1.86
C ILE A 316 14.79 17.37 1.90
N ARG A 317 15.18 18.27 0.99
CA ARG A 317 16.56 18.81 0.91
C ARG A 317 16.96 19.62 2.14
N HIS A 318 16.03 20.39 2.70
CA HIS A 318 16.27 21.10 3.95
C HIS A 318 16.55 20.11 5.09
N HIS A 319 15.68 19.13 5.30
CA HIS A 319 15.84 18.16 6.38
C HIS A 319 17.02 17.18 6.18
N VAL A 320 17.38 16.82 4.93
CA VAL A 320 18.66 16.11 4.64
C VAL A 320 19.86 16.90 5.17
N THR A 321 19.87 18.21 4.93
CA THR A 321 20.96 19.09 5.38
C THR A 321 21.02 19.14 6.90
N THR A 322 19.88 19.35 7.57
CA THR A 322 19.77 19.32 9.03
C THR A 322 20.21 17.99 9.62
N MET A 323 19.73 16.86 9.08
CA MET A 323 20.04 15.52 9.59
C MET A 323 21.52 15.16 9.46
N SER A 324 22.21 15.67 8.43
CA SER A 324 23.64 15.44 8.17
C SER A 324 24.59 16.11 9.16
N GLU A 325 24.10 16.98 10.05
CA GLU A 325 24.90 17.59 11.12
C GLU A 325 25.34 16.55 12.17
N ARG A 326 26.63 16.58 12.53
CA ARG A 326 27.28 15.60 13.43
C ARG A 326 27.95 16.23 14.67
N THR A 327 27.62 17.48 14.99
CA THR A 327 28.09 18.19 16.18
C THR A 327 27.04 18.13 17.28
N PHE A 328 27.39 17.51 18.41
CA PHE A 328 26.45 17.24 19.51
C PHE A 328 26.82 18.03 20.79
N PRO A 329 25.84 18.52 21.57
CA PRO A 329 26.10 19.16 22.86
C PRO A 329 26.71 18.22 23.92
N ASN A 330 27.63 18.73 24.73
CA ASN A 330 28.18 18.01 25.89
C ASN A 330 27.30 18.13 27.16
N ASN A 331 26.24 18.95 27.12
CA ASN A 331 25.27 19.08 28.20
C ASN A 331 24.19 17.98 28.04
N PRO A 332 23.99 17.08 29.04
CA PRO A 332 22.98 16.02 28.96
C PRO A 332 21.56 16.52 28.71
N VAL A 333 21.20 17.72 29.19
CA VAL A 333 19.87 18.30 28.99
C VAL A 333 19.66 18.72 27.53
N GLU A 334 20.67 19.37 26.93
CA GLU A 334 20.63 19.81 25.53
C GLU A 334 20.67 18.61 24.57
N LEU A 335 21.50 17.59 24.85
CA LEU A 335 21.55 16.38 24.03
C LEU A 335 20.23 15.59 24.10
N LYS A 336 19.61 15.49 25.28
CA LYS A 336 18.31 14.84 25.44
C LYS A 336 17.19 15.62 24.75
N ALA A 337 17.24 16.96 24.76
CA ALA A 337 16.34 17.79 23.96
C ALA A 337 16.53 17.56 22.44
N LEU A 338 17.78 17.48 21.96
CA LEU A 338 18.11 17.21 20.56
C LEU A 338 17.65 15.82 20.09
N TYR A 339 17.77 14.80 20.95
CA TYR A 339 17.26 13.46 20.69
C TYR A 339 15.73 13.41 20.68
N ASN A 340 15.07 14.07 21.63
CA ASN A 340 13.61 14.19 21.65
C ASN A 340 13.08 14.93 20.40
N GLN A 341 13.78 15.98 19.93
CA GLN A 341 13.45 16.67 18.68
C GLN A 341 13.56 15.74 17.46
N TYR A 342 14.59 14.88 17.41
CA TYR A 342 14.72 13.86 16.36
C TYR A 342 13.58 12.82 16.40
N LEU A 343 13.20 12.35 17.60
CA LEU A 343 12.04 11.46 17.75
C LEU A 343 10.74 12.14 17.30
N GLN A 344 10.50 13.39 17.72
CA GLN A 344 9.33 14.16 17.30
C GLN A 344 9.27 14.31 15.76
N PHE A 345 10.39 14.65 15.11
CA PHE A 345 10.48 14.71 13.65
C PHE A 345 10.12 13.36 13.00
N LYS A 346 10.71 12.27 13.49
CA LYS A 346 10.53 10.90 13.01
C LYS A 346 9.08 10.39 13.17
N GLU A 347 8.41 10.76 14.26
CA GLU A 347 7.09 10.26 14.62
C GLU A 347 5.93 11.17 14.16
N THR A 348 6.16 12.49 14.00
CA THR A 348 5.09 13.46 13.69
C THR A 348 5.21 14.14 12.33
N GLU A 349 6.42 14.39 11.82
CA GLU A 349 6.61 15.10 10.54
C GLU A 349 6.75 14.15 9.34
N ILE A 350 7.38 12.98 9.53
CA ILE A 350 7.60 11.99 8.47
C ILE A 350 6.29 11.35 7.95
N PRO A 351 5.37 10.83 8.80
CA PRO A 351 4.14 10.18 8.32
C PRO A 351 3.22 11.05 7.42
N PRO A 352 2.94 12.34 7.71
CA PRO A 352 2.14 13.17 6.80
C PRO A 352 2.90 13.48 5.51
N LYS A 353 4.23 13.56 5.52
CA LYS A 353 5.07 13.77 4.32
C LYS A 353 5.15 12.52 3.44
N GLU A 354 5.15 11.32 4.01
CA GLU A 354 4.99 10.07 3.26
C GLU A 354 3.58 9.92 2.66
N THR A 355 2.56 10.39 3.37
CA THR A 355 1.19 10.50 2.84
C THR A 355 1.12 11.50 1.67
N GLU A 356 1.84 12.62 1.76
CA GLU A 356 1.96 13.62 0.69
C GLU A 356 2.68 13.04 -0.55
N LYS A 357 3.80 12.34 -0.36
CA LYS A 357 4.50 11.57 -1.41
C LYS A 357 3.56 10.59 -2.12
N SER A 358 2.72 9.89 -1.35
CA SER A 358 1.75 8.93 -1.86
C SER A 358 0.62 9.59 -2.69
N LYS A 359 0.14 10.78 -2.26
CA LYS A 359 -0.80 11.59 -3.05
C LYS A 359 -0.18 12.05 -4.37
N ILE A 360 1.07 12.49 -4.37
CA ILE A 360 1.80 12.86 -5.59
C ILE A 360 1.90 11.65 -6.55
N LYS A 361 2.25 10.46 -6.05
CA LYS A 361 2.30 9.24 -6.86
C LYS A 361 0.93 8.89 -7.50
N ARG A 362 -0.17 9.03 -6.76
CA ARG A 362 -1.54 8.85 -7.28
C ARG A 362 -1.87 9.88 -8.36
N LEU A 363 -1.60 11.16 -8.10
CA LEU A 363 -1.89 12.25 -9.04
C LEU A 363 -1.07 12.11 -10.34
N TYR A 364 0.20 11.68 -10.25
CA TYR A 364 1.00 11.33 -11.43
C TYR A 364 0.32 10.25 -12.27
N LYS A 365 -0.19 9.17 -11.66
CA LYS A 365 -0.83 8.06 -12.39
C LYS A 365 -2.11 8.50 -13.13
N LEU A 366 -2.83 9.49 -12.62
CA LEU A 366 -3.98 10.11 -13.31
C LEU A 366 -3.56 11.08 -14.44
N LEU A 367 -2.36 11.64 -14.36
CA LEU A 367 -1.77 12.53 -15.37
C LEU A 367 -0.98 11.78 -16.45
N GLU A 368 -0.61 10.51 -16.22
CA GLU A 368 0.25 9.71 -17.10
C GLU A 368 -0.31 9.60 -18.52
N ILE A 369 -1.61 9.33 -18.68
CA ILE A 369 -2.30 9.27 -19.98
C ILE A 369 -2.18 10.62 -20.73
N TRP A 370 -2.19 11.75 -20.02
CA TRP A 370 -2.02 13.10 -20.59
C TRP A 370 -0.57 13.44 -20.95
N ILE A 371 0.40 12.74 -20.35
CA ILE A 371 1.83 12.80 -20.71
C ILE A 371 2.09 11.93 -21.96
N GLU A 372 1.57 10.70 -21.98
CA GLU A 372 1.68 9.77 -23.13
C GLU A 372 1.00 10.33 -24.39
N PHE A 373 -0.17 10.94 -24.24
CA PHE A 373 -0.87 11.68 -25.30
C PHE A 373 -0.17 13.00 -25.70
N GLY A 374 0.91 13.38 -25.00
CA GLY A 374 1.79 14.50 -25.36
C GLY A 374 1.21 15.90 -25.09
N ARG A 375 0.11 16.01 -24.33
CA ARG A 375 -0.43 17.31 -23.87
C ARG A 375 0.48 17.88 -22.78
N ILE A 376 0.87 17.05 -21.82
CA ILE A 376 1.82 17.41 -20.75
C ILE A 376 3.23 17.04 -21.18
N LYS A 377 4.18 17.97 -21.00
CA LYS A 377 5.61 17.75 -21.24
C LYS A 377 6.31 17.57 -19.89
N LEU A 378 6.55 16.32 -19.51
CA LEU A 378 7.20 15.97 -18.25
C LEU A 378 8.65 16.50 -18.22
N LEU A 379 8.92 17.42 -17.29
CA LEU A 379 10.26 18.00 -17.09
C LEU A 379 11.12 17.10 -16.17
N GLN A 380 12.44 17.15 -16.35
CA GLN A 380 13.37 16.41 -15.51
C GLN A 380 13.26 16.85 -14.03
N GLY A 381 13.27 15.90 -13.10
CA GLY A 381 13.08 16.16 -11.66
C GLY A 381 11.61 16.15 -11.20
N TYR A 382 10.65 16.02 -12.12
CA TYR A 382 9.22 15.92 -11.82
C TYR A 382 8.66 14.49 -11.92
N HIS A 383 9.49 13.46 -12.06
CA HIS A 383 9.01 12.08 -12.03
C HIS A 383 8.94 11.57 -10.58
N PRO A 384 7.95 10.76 -10.15
CA PRO A 384 7.85 10.27 -8.77
C PRO A 384 9.12 9.57 -8.26
N ASN A 385 9.86 8.89 -9.14
CA ASN A 385 11.13 8.24 -8.78
C ASN A 385 12.23 9.24 -8.36
N ASP A 386 12.20 10.49 -8.85
CA ASP A 386 13.13 11.53 -8.39
C ASP A 386 12.84 11.90 -6.93
N ILE A 387 11.57 11.89 -6.53
CA ILE A 387 11.12 12.17 -5.16
C ILE A 387 11.50 11.00 -4.23
N GLU A 388 11.26 9.75 -4.66
CA GLU A 388 11.70 8.56 -3.89
C GLU A 388 13.22 8.52 -3.71
N LYS A 389 13.98 8.99 -4.72
CA LYS A 389 15.45 9.10 -4.65
C LYS A 389 15.92 10.16 -3.65
N GLU A 390 15.28 11.32 -3.60
CA GLU A 390 15.59 12.33 -2.57
C GLU A 390 15.10 11.88 -1.18
N TRP A 391 13.94 11.21 -1.08
CA TRP A 391 13.40 10.63 0.15
C TRP A 391 14.35 9.57 0.73
N GLY A 392 14.91 8.70 -0.11
CA GLY A 392 15.93 7.73 0.30
C GLY A 392 17.16 8.38 0.93
N LYS A 393 17.60 9.56 0.45
CA LYS A 393 18.69 10.32 1.10
C LYS A 393 18.30 10.81 2.49
N LEU A 394 17.05 11.24 2.70
CA LEU A 394 16.56 11.66 4.01
C LEU A 394 16.54 10.48 4.99
N ILE A 395 16.04 9.31 4.56
CA ILE A 395 16.04 8.10 5.40
C ILE A 395 17.48 7.68 5.77
N ILE A 396 18.44 7.73 4.83
CA ILE A 396 19.86 7.46 5.13
C ILE A 396 20.41 8.48 6.13
N ALA A 397 20.20 9.78 5.93
CA ALA A 397 20.69 10.82 6.83
C ALA A 397 20.07 10.71 8.24
N MET A 398 18.79 10.35 8.36
CA MET A 398 18.13 10.06 9.63
C MET A 398 18.78 8.85 10.34
N LEU A 399 18.99 7.74 9.62
CA LEU A 399 19.62 6.54 10.17
C LEU A 399 21.06 6.80 10.63
N GLU A 400 21.83 7.59 9.89
CA GLU A 400 23.17 8.04 10.31
C GLU A 400 23.11 8.91 11.56
N ARG A 401 22.18 9.88 11.63
CA ARG A 401 22.01 10.75 12.80
C ARG A 401 21.58 9.96 14.03
N GLU A 402 20.66 9.00 13.89
CA GLU A 402 20.21 8.14 15.00
C GLU A 402 21.34 7.24 15.52
N LYS A 403 22.13 6.66 14.61
CA LYS A 403 23.32 5.86 14.92
C LYS A 403 24.41 6.68 15.64
N ALA A 404 24.47 7.99 15.39
CA ALA A 404 25.43 8.90 16.02
C ALA A 404 24.91 9.50 17.34
N LEU A 405 23.62 9.85 17.44
CA LEU A 405 23.00 10.41 18.64
C LEU A 405 22.86 9.38 19.76
N ARG A 406 22.39 8.16 19.46
CA ARG A 406 22.01 7.19 20.50
C ARG A 406 23.17 6.82 21.44
N PRO A 407 24.39 6.49 20.96
CA PRO A 407 25.52 6.19 21.84
C PRO A 407 25.95 7.40 22.69
N GLU A 408 25.81 8.62 22.16
CA GLU A 408 26.15 9.85 22.89
C GLU A 408 25.14 10.16 24.02
N VAL A 409 23.86 9.86 23.82
CA VAL A 409 22.84 9.93 24.88
C VAL A 409 23.14 8.92 25.97
N GLU A 410 23.36 7.65 25.61
CA GLU A 410 23.72 6.58 26.55
C GLU A 410 25.00 6.93 27.35
N ARG A 411 26.01 7.48 26.67
CA ARG A 411 27.27 7.95 27.26
C ARG A 411 27.07 9.11 28.24
N LEU A 412 26.30 10.14 27.88
CA LEU A 412 26.04 11.27 28.78
C LEU A 412 25.15 10.88 29.97
N GLU A 413 24.19 9.97 29.81
CA GLU A 413 23.39 9.47 30.93
C GLU A 413 24.23 8.63 31.91
N MET A 414 25.16 7.79 31.40
CA MET A 414 26.14 7.10 32.25
C MET A 414 27.01 8.09 33.04
N LEU A 415 27.55 9.12 32.38
CA LEU A 415 28.39 10.13 33.04
C LEU A 415 27.58 10.96 34.06
N GLN A 416 26.32 11.28 33.78
CA GLN A 416 25.44 11.93 34.75
C GLN A 416 25.20 11.05 35.99
N GLN A 417 25.05 9.74 35.84
CA GLN A 417 24.93 8.82 36.98
C GLN A 417 26.21 8.78 37.83
N ILE A 418 27.39 8.79 37.19
CA ILE A 418 28.69 8.85 37.88
C ILE A 418 28.84 10.18 38.63
N ALA A 419 28.54 11.31 37.99
CA ALA A 419 28.57 12.64 38.62
C ALA A 419 27.60 12.73 39.82
N ASN A 420 26.38 12.18 39.67
CA ASN A 420 25.39 12.11 40.75
C ASN A 420 25.85 11.21 41.91
N ARG A 421 26.65 10.16 41.64
CA ARG A 421 27.29 9.34 42.68
C ARG A 421 28.38 10.12 43.40
N VAL A 422 29.36 10.68 42.69
CA VAL A 422 30.43 11.51 43.29
C VAL A 422 29.85 12.63 44.15
N GLN A 423 28.81 13.32 43.69
CA GLN A 423 28.19 14.42 44.43
C GLN A 423 27.43 13.95 45.69
N ARG A 424 26.79 12.78 45.66
CA ARG A 424 26.13 12.18 46.85
C ARG A 424 27.17 11.68 47.85
N ASP A 425 28.14 10.93 47.35
CA ASP A 425 29.13 10.22 48.16
C ASP A 425 30.18 11.20 48.72
N SER A 426 30.35 12.38 48.10
CA SER A 426 31.04 13.55 48.67
C SER A 426 30.33 14.10 49.90
N VAL A 427 29.00 14.29 49.87
CA VAL A 427 28.24 14.76 51.05
C VAL A 427 28.33 13.72 52.17
N ILE A 428 28.25 12.44 51.83
CA ILE A 428 28.49 11.34 52.78
C ILE A 428 29.90 11.45 53.37
N CYS A 429 30.93 11.75 52.58
CA CYS A 429 32.31 11.96 53.07
C CYS A 429 32.45 13.22 53.95
N GLU A 430 31.68 14.27 53.68
CA GLU A 430 31.65 15.51 54.48
C GLU A 430 31.03 15.25 55.86
N ASP A 431 29.91 14.53 55.93
CA ASP A 431 29.33 14.05 57.20
C ASP A 431 30.33 13.16 57.97
N LYS A 432 31.10 12.31 57.26
CA LYS A 432 32.07 11.40 57.88
C LYS A 432 33.22 12.17 58.54
N LEU A 433 33.71 13.22 57.88
CA LEU A 433 34.74 14.11 58.42
C LEU A 433 34.26 14.90 59.64
N ILE A 434 32.99 15.35 59.65
CA ILE A 434 32.44 16.16 60.74
C ILE A 434 32.40 15.36 62.05
N LEU A 435 31.95 14.11 62.06
CA LEU A 435 31.98 13.31 63.30
C LEU A 435 33.40 12.89 63.70
N ALA A 436 34.30 12.67 62.73
CA ALA A 436 35.70 12.37 63.01
C ALA A 436 36.38 13.54 63.73
N GLY A 437 36.15 14.78 63.28
CA GLY A 437 36.58 16.00 63.96
C GLY A 437 35.96 16.18 65.35
N ASN A 438 34.64 15.99 65.49
CA ASN A 438 33.95 16.11 66.78
C ASN A 438 34.45 15.11 67.82
N ALA A 439 34.65 13.84 67.43
CA ALA A 439 35.15 12.80 68.30
C ALA A 439 36.62 13.06 68.69
N LEU A 440 37.47 13.50 67.75
CA LEU A 440 38.87 13.89 68.02
C LEU A 440 38.95 15.08 68.98
N GLN A 441 38.12 16.10 68.77
CA GLN A 441 38.05 17.27 69.64
C GLN A 441 37.62 16.90 71.06
N SER A 442 36.79 15.87 71.23
CA SER A 442 36.46 15.29 72.54
C SER A 442 37.68 14.61 73.19
N ASP A 443 38.40 13.76 72.46
CA ASP A 443 39.59 13.08 72.99
C ASP A 443 40.76 14.05 73.26
N SER A 444 40.91 15.17 72.53
CA SER A 444 41.86 16.24 72.87
C SER A 444 41.53 16.90 74.21
N LYS A 445 40.25 17.27 74.44
CA LYS A 445 39.80 17.84 75.72
C LYS A 445 39.97 16.87 76.89
N ARG A 446 39.78 15.57 76.64
CA ARG A 446 40.01 14.50 77.64
C ARG A 446 41.50 14.34 77.95
N LEU A 447 42.38 14.43 76.95
CA LEU A 447 43.84 14.48 77.12
C LEU A 447 44.30 15.73 77.90
N GLU A 448 43.78 16.91 77.57
CA GLU A 448 44.02 18.17 78.30
C GLU A 448 43.58 18.06 79.78
N SER A 449 42.53 17.27 80.04
CA SER A 449 42.03 16.95 81.39
C SER A 449 42.79 15.82 82.10
N GLY A 450 43.81 15.22 81.48
CA GLY A 450 44.58 14.11 82.04
C GLY A 450 43.86 12.75 82.05
N VAL A 451 42.85 12.57 81.20
CA VAL A 451 42.02 11.36 81.10
C VAL A 451 42.41 10.54 79.86
N GLN A 452 42.47 9.21 80.00
CA GLN A 452 42.78 8.30 78.88
C GLN A 452 41.77 8.39 77.74
N PHE A 453 42.27 8.31 76.50
CA PHE A 453 41.49 8.29 75.27
C PHE A 453 40.38 7.23 75.26
N GLN A 454 39.30 7.51 74.54
CA GLN A 454 38.13 6.62 74.45
C GLN A 454 37.71 6.35 73.02
N ASN A 455 37.98 7.28 72.10
CA ASN A 455 37.43 7.26 70.76
C ASN A 455 38.46 6.86 69.70
N GLU A 456 39.73 6.57 70.06
CA GLU A 456 40.84 6.33 69.11
C GLU A 456 40.51 5.28 68.03
N ALA A 457 39.94 4.14 68.42
CA ALA A 457 39.52 3.09 67.46
C ALA A 457 38.33 3.53 66.59
N GLU A 458 37.46 4.36 67.14
CA GLU A 458 36.30 4.91 66.44
C GLU A 458 36.72 6.01 65.45
N ILE A 459 37.58 6.96 65.84
CA ILE A 459 38.09 8.05 65.00
C ILE A 459 39.03 7.54 63.91
N ALA A 460 39.92 6.60 64.24
CA ALA A 460 40.68 5.87 63.24
C ALA A 460 39.66 5.28 62.26
N GLY A 461 38.75 4.45 62.77
CA GLY A 461 37.56 3.91 62.12
C GLY A 461 36.49 4.91 61.65
N TYR A 462 36.80 6.21 61.51
CA TYR A 462 36.00 7.26 60.86
C TYR A 462 36.81 7.93 59.73
N ILE A 463 38.13 8.14 59.89
CA ILE A 463 39.02 8.57 58.80
C ILE A 463 39.02 7.54 57.64
N LEU A 464 39.01 6.24 57.96
CA LEU A 464 39.27 5.20 56.95
C LEU A 464 38.16 5.04 55.88
N GLU A 465 36.91 5.44 56.10
CA GLU A 465 35.90 5.43 55.01
C GLU A 465 36.03 6.65 54.12
N CYS A 466 36.41 7.80 54.68
CA CYS A 466 36.72 8.99 53.90
C CYS A 466 37.82 8.68 52.88
N GLU A 467 38.85 7.93 53.28
CA GLU A 467 39.86 7.42 52.34
C GLU A 467 39.31 6.43 51.29
N ASN A 468 38.36 5.56 51.63
CA ASN A 468 37.75 4.62 50.67
C ASN A 468 36.82 5.32 49.67
N LEU A 469 35.97 6.23 50.15
CA LEU A 469 35.13 7.09 49.31
C LEU A 469 36.01 7.97 48.40
N LEU A 470 37.09 8.56 48.94
CA LEU A 470 38.07 9.31 48.15
C LEU A 470 38.74 8.46 47.07
N ARG A 471 39.14 7.21 47.37
CA ARG A 471 39.69 6.28 46.37
C ARG A 471 38.69 6.02 45.24
N GLN A 472 37.40 5.86 45.53
CA GLN A 472 36.37 5.74 44.49
C GLN A 472 36.11 7.06 43.74
N HIS A 473 36.06 8.20 44.43
CA HIS A 473 35.86 9.51 43.83
C HIS A 473 36.95 9.86 42.81
N VAL A 474 38.21 9.52 43.07
CA VAL A 474 39.31 9.75 42.11
C VAL A 474 39.11 8.93 40.83
N ILE A 475 38.64 7.68 40.94
CA ILE A 475 38.32 6.82 39.79
C ILE A 475 37.13 7.40 39.01
N ASP A 476 36.02 7.66 39.71
CA ASP A 476 34.80 8.18 39.10
C ASP A 476 35.03 9.53 38.42
N VAL A 477 35.76 10.46 39.04
CA VAL A 477 36.09 11.76 38.45
C VAL A 477 37.05 11.64 37.26
N GLN A 478 37.98 10.67 37.25
CA GLN A 478 38.80 10.42 36.05
C GLN A 478 37.91 9.98 34.87
N ILE A 479 36.92 9.11 35.11
CA ILE A 479 35.94 8.72 34.07
C ILE A 479 35.13 9.92 33.57
N LEU A 480 34.82 10.90 34.44
CA LEU A 480 34.16 12.16 34.05
C LEU A 480 35.07 13.07 33.19
N ILE A 481 36.37 13.13 33.48
CA ILE A 481 37.36 13.87 32.68
C ILE A 481 37.51 13.21 31.29
N ASP A 482 37.75 11.90 31.26
CA ASP A 482 37.94 11.12 30.03
C ASP A 482 36.67 11.16 29.16
N GLY A 483 35.50 11.13 29.81
CA GLY A 483 34.18 11.32 29.21
C GLY A 483 33.81 12.78 28.86
N LYS A 484 34.70 13.76 29.11
CA LYS A 484 34.47 15.19 28.82
C LYS A 484 33.17 15.75 29.41
N TYR A 485 32.79 15.28 30.60
CA TYR A 485 31.57 15.70 31.28
C TYR A 485 31.64 17.19 31.66
N TYR A 486 30.60 17.96 31.33
CA TYR A 486 30.58 19.43 31.39
C TYR A 486 30.87 20.05 32.77
N GLN A 487 30.80 19.27 33.84
CA GLN A 487 31.02 19.67 35.23
C GLN A 487 32.26 19.01 35.87
N ALA A 488 33.08 18.27 35.10
CA ALA A 488 34.20 17.48 35.63
C ALA A 488 35.15 18.32 36.51
N ASP A 489 35.57 19.50 36.05
CA ASP A 489 36.50 20.38 36.79
C ASP A 489 35.96 20.81 38.18
N GLN A 490 34.64 20.98 38.32
CA GLN A 490 34.02 21.35 39.59
C GLN A 490 34.05 20.17 40.59
N LEU A 491 33.87 18.94 40.08
CA LEU A 491 33.96 17.72 40.86
C LEU A 491 35.43 17.38 41.21
N VAL A 492 36.39 17.62 40.30
CA VAL A 492 37.84 17.57 40.60
C VAL A 492 38.18 18.48 41.78
N GLN A 493 37.72 19.74 41.75
CA GLN A 493 37.99 20.70 42.82
C GLN A 493 37.36 20.27 44.16
N ARG A 494 36.12 19.73 44.16
CA ARG A 494 35.50 19.19 45.39
C ARG A 494 36.28 18.01 45.95
N VAL A 495 36.64 17.04 45.11
CA VAL A 495 37.38 15.83 45.54
C VAL A 495 38.80 16.16 46.02
N ALA A 496 39.47 17.14 45.40
CA ALA A 496 40.74 17.67 45.88
C ALA A 496 40.61 18.33 47.27
N LYS A 497 39.56 19.11 47.50
CA LYS A 497 39.28 19.70 48.82
C LYS A 497 39.06 18.62 49.89
N LEU A 498 38.26 17.59 49.59
CA LEU A 498 38.03 16.46 50.52
C LEU A 498 39.32 15.71 50.86
N ARG A 499 40.19 15.44 49.87
CA ARG A 499 41.53 14.86 50.12
C ARG A 499 42.31 15.68 51.14
N ASP A 500 42.33 17.00 50.99
CA ASP A 500 43.14 17.87 51.83
C ASP A 500 42.55 18.00 53.25
N GLU A 501 41.22 17.97 53.39
CA GLU A 501 40.54 17.90 54.68
C GLU A 501 40.77 16.55 55.40
N ILE A 502 40.75 15.43 54.68
CA ILE A 502 41.11 14.09 55.21
C ILE A 502 42.56 14.08 55.70
N MET A 503 43.50 14.62 54.91
CA MET A 503 44.92 14.66 55.31
C MET A 503 45.18 15.59 56.50
N ALA A 504 44.49 16.73 56.57
CA ALA A 504 44.57 17.63 57.72
C ALA A 504 44.12 16.92 59.02
N LEU A 505 42.95 16.29 59.00
CA LEU A 505 42.41 15.58 60.16
C LEU A 505 43.28 14.37 60.58
N ARG A 506 43.82 13.64 59.61
CA ARG A 506 44.75 12.52 59.84
C ARG A 506 46.04 12.97 60.52
N ASN A 507 46.56 14.15 60.15
CA ASN A 507 47.72 14.76 60.81
C ASN A 507 47.38 15.28 62.22
N GLU A 508 46.18 15.82 62.43
CA GLU A 508 45.71 16.26 63.73
C GLU A 508 45.52 15.08 64.70
N CYS A 509 44.87 13.99 64.27
CA CYS A 509 44.80 12.73 65.02
C CYS A 509 46.19 12.23 65.41
N SER A 510 47.12 12.20 64.46
CA SER A 510 48.51 11.80 64.70
C SER A 510 49.19 12.70 65.74
N SER A 511 48.88 14.00 65.77
CA SER A 511 49.37 14.97 66.76
C SER A 511 48.78 14.74 68.17
N VAL A 512 47.47 14.52 68.28
CA VAL A 512 46.79 14.28 69.58
C VAL A 512 47.23 12.95 70.18
N TYR A 513 47.18 11.85 69.42
CA TYR A 513 47.50 10.51 69.93
C TYR A 513 49.00 10.29 70.16
N SER A 514 49.90 11.02 69.46
CA SER A 514 51.34 11.00 69.82
C SER A 514 51.62 11.77 71.11
N LYS A 515 51.01 12.94 71.33
CA LYS A 515 51.13 13.69 72.60
C LYS A 515 50.67 12.86 73.80
N GLY A 516 49.54 12.17 73.70
CA GLY A 516 49.05 11.31 74.80
C GLY A 516 49.90 10.07 75.08
N ARG A 517 50.77 9.66 74.16
CA ARG A 517 51.78 8.61 74.38
C ARG A 517 53.07 9.15 75.01
N ILE A 518 53.22 10.46 75.14
CA ILE A 518 54.36 11.16 75.78
C ILE A 518 53.82 11.96 76.98
N LEU A 519 53.23 11.25 77.94
CA LEU A 519 52.75 11.81 79.21
C LEU A 519 53.91 12.40 80.02
N THR A 520 53.84 13.69 80.31
CA THR A 520 54.81 14.36 81.19
C THR A 520 54.51 14.11 82.67
N THR A 521 55.51 14.21 83.53
CA THR A 521 55.45 13.83 84.96
C THR A 521 54.43 14.61 85.79
N GLU A 522 53.94 15.76 85.31
CA GLU A 522 52.84 16.50 85.95
C GLU A 522 51.45 16.01 85.52
N GLN A 523 51.28 15.62 84.26
CA GLN A 523 50.00 15.09 83.76
C GLN A 523 49.64 13.78 84.46
N THR A 524 50.64 12.95 84.78
CA THR A 524 50.47 11.73 85.60
C THR A 524 49.94 12.05 87.02
N LYS A 525 50.26 13.21 87.61
CA LYS A 525 49.68 13.62 88.91
C LYS A 525 48.21 14.03 88.79
N LEU A 526 47.85 14.75 87.73
CA LEU A 526 46.45 15.15 87.48
C LEU A 526 45.56 13.92 87.26
N MET A 527 46.04 12.93 86.51
CA MET A 527 45.37 11.64 86.30
C MET A 527 45.07 10.90 87.63
N ILE A 528 46.00 10.92 88.59
CA ILE A 528 45.79 10.35 89.94
C ILE A 528 44.73 11.17 90.73
N SER A 529 44.73 12.49 90.60
CA SER A 529 43.74 13.36 91.26
C SER A 529 42.31 13.10 90.77
N GLY A 530 42.11 12.90 89.45
CA GLY A 530 40.80 12.62 88.86
C GLY A 530 40.17 11.31 89.34
N ILE A 531 40.97 10.25 89.51
CA ILE A 531 40.52 8.95 90.04
C ILE A 531 39.89 9.10 91.45
N THR A 532 40.37 10.07 92.24
CA THR A 532 39.87 10.31 93.61
C THR A 532 38.45 10.89 93.64
N GLN A 533 38.02 11.61 92.60
CA GLN A 533 36.64 12.14 92.53
C GLN A 533 35.61 11.10 92.08
N SER A 534 36.02 10.15 91.22
CA SER A 534 35.10 9.15 90.65
C SER A 534 34.59 8.09 91.64
N LEU A 535 35.16 8.00 92.84
CA LEU A 535 34.88 6.93 93.81
C LEU A 535 33.78 7.25 94.83
N ASN A 536 33.23 8.47 94.83
CA ASN A 536 32.34 8.97 95.89
C ASN A 536 30.84 9.09 95.53
N SER A 537 30.39 8.66 94.34
CA SER A 537 29.00 8.86 93.88
C SER A 537 28.19 7.58 93.64
N GLY A 538 27.33 7.23 94.62
CA GLY A 538 26.04 6.56 94.38
C GLY A 538 26.02 5.03 94.26
N PHE A 539 25.62 4.35 95.34
CA PHE A 539 25.49 2.88 95.41
C PHE A 539 24.01 2.46 95.58
N ALA A 540 23.44 1.72 94.62
CA ALA A 540 22.15 1.01 94.72
C ALA A 540 22.05 -0.07 93.62
N GLN A 541 22.41 -1.32 93.87
CA GLN A 541 21.54 -2.40 94.35
C GLN A 541 20.34 -2.77 93.44
N THR A 542 20.43 -3.93 92.75
CA THR A 542 19.54 -5.07 93.08
C THR A 542 20.09 -6.42 92.61
N LEU A 543 19.55 -7.48 93.21
CA LEU A 543 19.88 -8.92 93.14
C LEU A 543 18.86 -9.66 92.21
N HIS A 544 19.04 -10.87 91.66
CA HIS A 544 20.17 -11.81 91.47
C HIS A 544 19.84 -12.75 90.25
N PRO A 545 19.96 -14.12 90.19
CA PRO A 545 20.50 -14.78 88.99
C PRO A 545 19.62 -15.88 88.32
N SER A 546 20.07 -16.47 87.21
CA SER A 546 20.35 -17.95 87.05
C SER A 546 20.40 -18.45 85.59
N LEU A 547 21.39 -19.34 85.31
CA LEU A 547 21.37 -20.62 84.54
C LEU A 547 20.66 -20.71 83.14
N THR A 548 21.07 -21.51 82.14
CA THR A 548 22.02 -22.64 81.90
C THR A 548 22.58 -22.53 80.46
N SER A 549 23.90 -22.60 80.17
CA SER A 549 24.77 -23.78 79.93
C SER A 549 24.43 -24.74 78.76
N GLY A 550 25.35 -24.87 77.77
CA GLY A 550 25.39 -25.90 76.72
C GLY A 550 26.21 -25.45 75.49
N LEU A 551 27.51 -25.73 75.35
CA LEU A 551 28.23 -27.00 75.03
C LEU A 551 28.38 -27.30 73.52
N THR A 552 29.62 -27.13 73.01
CA THR A 552 30.32 -27.98 71.98
C THR A 552 29.72 -28.11 70.55
N GLN A 553 30.47 -28.35 69.46
CA GLN A 553 31.93 -28.51 69.24
C GLN A 553 32.35 -28.15 67.78
N SER A 554 33.66 -28.15 67.57
CA SER A 554 34.46 -28.18 66.32
C SER A 554 33.93 -29.05 65.15
N LEU A 555 34.33 -28.89 63.87
CA LEU A 555 35.71 -28.91 63.33
C LEU A 555 35.84 -28.33 61.88
N THR A 556 37.06 -27.86 61.54
CA THR A 556 37.68 -27.85 60.17
C THR A 556 37.04 -26.99 59.05
N PRO A 557 37.73 -26.68 57.92
CA PRO A 557 39.03 -27.19 57.44
C PRO A 557 40.17 -26.14 57.34
N SER A 558 41.34 -26.63 56.94
CA SER A 558 42.63 -25.92 57.00
C SER A 558 43.34 -25.82 55.65
N LEU A 559 43.82 -24.61 55.33
CA LEU A 559 45.08 -24.28 54.63
C LEU A 559 45.35 -24.87 53.22
N THR A 560 45.61 -24.00 52.24
CA THR A 560 46.93 -23.77 51.60
C THR A 560 46.83 -22.71 50.47
N SER A 561 47.88 -22.04 49.98
CA SER A 561 48.94 -21.27 50.70
C SER A 561 49.87 -20.49 49.73
N SER A 562 49.74 -19.16 49.66
CA SER A 562 50.75 -18.17 49.19
C SER A 562 50.12 -16.76 49.32
N SER A 563 50.67 -15.72 49.94
CA SER A 563 52.02 -15.10 49.97
C SER A 563 52.48 -14.60 48.59
N MET A 564 52.86 -13.32 48.40
CA MET A 564 53.50 -12.39 49.35
C MET A 564 52.88 -10.96 49.39
N THR A 565 53.12 -10.27 50.51
CA THR A 565 53.38 -8.81 50.73
C THR A 565 52.96 -7.74 49.70
N SER A 566 52.55 -6.51 50.06
CA SER A 566 52.21 -5.86 51.35
C SER A 566 51.83 -4.39 51.08
N GLY A 567 50.86 -3.78 51.78
CA GLY A 567 50.57 -2.34 51.56
C GLY A 567 49.37 -1.71 52.29
N LEU A 568 49.45 -1.59 53.62
CA LEU A 568 48.82 -0.55 54.47
C LEU A 568 47.40 -0.01 54.12
N SER A 569 46.41 -0.34 54.98
CA SER A 569 45.30 0.51 55.50
C SER A 569 44.47 1.40 54.55
N SER A 570 43.13 1.56 54.62
CA SER A 570 41.96 1.08 55.40
C SER A 570 40.80 2.06 55.03
N GLY A 571 39.47 1.85 55.14
CA GLY A 571 38.61 0.89 55.88
C GLY A 571 37.10 1.31 56.03
N MET A 572 36.72 2.04 57.10
CA MET A 572 35.36 2.37 57.68
C MET A 572 35.44 3.71 58.48
N THR A 573 34.43 4.48 58.94
CA THR A 573 32.98 4.77 58.72
C THR A 573 32.76 6.33 58.64
N SER A 574 31.82 7.17 59.15
CA SER A 574 30.61 7.19 60.03
C SER A 574 30.20 8.69 60.30
N ARG A 575 28.97 9.26 60.44
CA ARG A 575 27.56 8.87 60.80
C ARG A 575 26.70 10.18 61.04
N LEU A 576 25.41 10.24 61.45
CA LEU A 576 24.28 9.30 61.73
C LEU A 576 22.93 10.09 61.52
N THR A 577 22.04 9.61 60.63
CA THR A 577 20.59 9.22 60.84
C THR A 577 19.57 10.17 61.52
N PRO A 578 18.22 9.93 61.47
CA PRO A 578 17.42 8.74 61.08
C PRO A 578 16.34 9.04 60.00
N SER A 579 15.44 8.19 59.50
CA SER A 579 15.14 6.72 59.40
C SER A 579 13.64 6.63 59.07
N VAL A 580 13.19 5.68 58.21
CA VAL A 580 11.98 4.81 58.37
C VAL A 580 11.64 4.09 57.05
N THR A 581 11.24 2.82 57.15
CA THR A 581 10.81 1.84 56.09
C THR A 581 9.40 1.30 56.46
N PRO A 582 8.68 0.41 55.70
CA PRO A 582 9.01 -0.51 54.57
C PRO A 582 8.20 -0.24 53.27
N ALA A 583 8.40 -0.81 52.06
CA ALA A 583 9.02 -2.02 51.48
C ALA A 583 8.03 -3.15 51.07
N TYR A 584 8.13 -3.66 49.81
CA TYR A 584 7.92 -5.08 49.41
C TYR A 584 8.36 -5.36 47.94
N THR A 585 8.92 -6.55 47.70
CA THR A 585 9.33 -7.18 46.41
C THR A 585 8.47 -8.46 46.17
N PRO A 586 8.54 -9.28 45.07
CA PRO A 586 9.57 -9.50 44.00
C PRO A 586 8.99 -9.58 42.55
N GLY A 587 9.68 -10.01 41.46
CA GLY A 587 11.11 -10.21 41.16
C GLY A 587 11.43 -11.33 40.12
N PHE A 588 12.40 -11.09 39.22
CA PHE A 588 13.13 -12.06 38.33
C PHE A 588 12.35 -12.84 37.24
N PRO A 589 12.98 -13.43 36.18
CA PRO A 589 14.42 -13.73 35.99
C PRO A 589 15.08 -13.32 34.64
N SER A 590 16.38 -13.57 34.53
CA SER A 590 17.18 -13.68 33.28
C SER A 590 16.73 -14.91 32.44
N GLY A 591 17.05 -15.10 31.15
CA GLY A 591 17.93 -14.40 30.18
C GLY A 591 18.75 -15.44 29.38
N LEU A 592 19.38 -15.09 28.24
CA LEU A 592 20.62 -15.69 27.66
C LEU A 592 20.90 -15.23 26.20
N VAL A 593 22.12 -15.48 25.72
CA VAL A 593 22.65 -15.19 24.36
C VAL A 593 23.13 -16.51 23.73
N PRO A 594 23.16 -16.65 22.39
CA PRO A 594 24.45 -16.94 21.74
C PRO A 594 24.66 -16.17 20.41
N ASN A 595 25.83 -16.35 19.78
CA ASN A 595 26.31 -15.55 18.64
C ASN A 595 27.11 -16.43 17.63
N PHE A 596 27.41 -15.86 16.45
CA PHE A 596 28.34 -16.31 15.38
C PHE A 596 27.89 -17.32 14.30
N SER A 597 27.57 -16.74 13.12
CA SER A 597 28.13 -17.03 11.77
C SER A 597 28.10 -18.44 11.14
N SER A 598 27.39 -18.53 10.01
CA SER A 598 28.00 -18.77 8.68
C SER A 598 27.10 -18.14 7.59
N GLY A 599 27.57 -17.99 6.35
CA GLY A 599 26.90 -17.17 5.33
C GLY A 599 26.55 -17.88 4.02
N VAL A 600 25.33 -17.63 3.54
CA VAL A 600 24.87 -17.71 2.14
C VAL A 600 23.85 -16.58 1.95
N GLU A 601 23.78 -15.93 0.78
CA GLU A 601 22.73 -14.94 0.47
C GLU A 601 21.41 -15.63 0.08
N PRO A 602 20.26 -15.09 0.55
CA PRO A 602 19.03 -15.18 -0.23
C PRO A 602 18.30 -13.83 -0.35
N ASN A 603 18.24 -13.27 -1.55
CA ASN A 603 17.38 -12.14 -1.92
C ASN A 603 15.90 -12.61 -2.08
N SER A 604 15.25 -13.06 -1.00
CA SER A 604 13.84 -13.50 -1.06
C SER A 604 13.10 -13.60 0.29
N LEU A 605 13.41 -12.74 1.28
CA LEU A 605 12.58 -12.62 2.49
C LEU A 605 12.21 -11.15 2.78
N GLN A 606 11.04 -10.74 2.27
CA GLN A 606 10.34 -9.59 2.83
C GLN A 606 9.84 -9.97 4.22
N THR A 607 10.48 -9.47 5.28
CA THR A 607 9.97 -9.63 6.65
C THR A 607 8.69 -8.82 6.80
N LEU A 608 7.53 -9.45 6.55
CA LEU A 608 6.23 -8.93 7.00
C LEU A 608 6.34 -8.60 8.49
N LYS A 609 6.17 -7.31 8.82
CA LYS A 609 6.21 -6.86 10.21
C LYS A 609 5.00 -7.46 10.93
N LEU A 610 5.26 -8.35 11.89
CA LEU A 610 4.28 -8.76 12.90
C LEU A 610 3.53 -7.52 13.42
N MET A 611 2.21 -7.52 13.27
CA MET A 611 1.40 -6.35 13.62
C MET A 611 1.50 -6.09 15.13
N GLN A 612 1.97 -4.90 15.50
CA GLN A 612 2.05 -4.48 16.90
C GLN A 612 0.67 -4.09 17.41
N ILE A 613 -0.13 -5.09 17.80
CA ILE A 613 -1.43 -4.90 18.42
C ILE A 613 -1.23 -4.17 19.75
N ARG A 614 -1.61 -2.89 19.79
CA ARG A 614 -1.74 -2.12 21.03
C ARG A 614 -2.78 -2.82 21.90
N LYS A 615 -2.46 -3.14 23.16
CA LYS A 615 -3.48 -3.64 24.11
C LYS A 615 -4.38 -2.48 24.55
N PRO A 616 -5.70 -2.71 24.79
CA PRO A 616 -6.57 -1.73 25.41
C PRO A 616 -6.01 -1.29 26.78
N LEU A 617 -6.19 -0.02 27.17
CA LEU A 617 -5.84 0.39 28.54
C LEU A 617 -6.71 -0.34 29.56
N LEU A 618 -6.08 -1.07 30.47
CA LEU A 618 -6.76 -1.61 31.66
C LEU A 618 -7.17 -0.45 32.57
N LYS A 619 -8.41 -0.47 33.09
CA LYS A 619 -8.93 0.56 34.02
C LYS A 619 -8.01 0.76 35.22
N SER A 620 -7.37 -0.31 35.71
CA SER A 620 -6.38 -0.27 36.79
C SER A 620 -5.17 0.63 36.49
N SER A 621 -4.75 0.75 35.23
CA SER A 621 -3.63 1.62 34.79
C SER A 621 -3.97 3.11 34.81
N LEU A 622 -5.22 3.49 35.11
CA LEU A 622 -5.68 4.87 35.22
C LEU A 622 -5.86 5.33 36.67
N LEU A 623 -5.74 4.43 37.65
CA LEU A 623 -5.96 4.71 39.09
C LEU A 623 -4.84 5.56 39.72
N ASP A 624 -3.61 5.49 39.20
CA ASP A 624 -2.46 6.25 39.73
C ASP A 624 -2.46 7.74 39.31
N GLN A 625 -3.50 8.22 38.63
CA GLN A 625 -3.65 9.60 38.20
C GLN A 625 -4.56 10.37 39.17
N ASN A 626 -4.21 11.62 39.51
CA ASN A 626 -5.01 12.50 40.37
C ASN A 626 -6.32 12.94 39.68
N LEU A 627 -7.28 12.03 39.61
CA LEU A 627 -8.57 12.14 38.91
C LEU A 627 -9.68 11.56 39.79
N THR A 628 -10.92 11.98 39.55
CA THR A 628 -12.08 11.32 40.14
C THR A 628 -12.36 9.96 39.47
N GLU A 629 -13.02 9.05 40.19
CA GLU A 629 -13.46 7.75 39.64
C GLU A 629 -14.36 7.93 38.41
N GLU A 630 -15.14 9.03 38.35
CA GLU A 630 -15.98 9.34 37.18
C GLU A 630 -15.15 9.76 35.95
N GLU A 631 -14.09 10.56 36.13
CA GLU A 631 -13.16 10.92 35.05
C GLU A 631 -12.34 9.73 34.57
N ILE A 632 -11.95 8.82 35.49
CA ILE A 632 -11.26 7.56 35.16
C ILE A 632 -12.17 6.68 34.30
N ASN A 633 -13.43 6.49 34.70
CA ASN A 633 -14.42 5.75 33.92
C ASN A 633 -14.65 6.39 32.54
N MET A 634 -14.79 7.72 32.46
CA MET A 634 -14.99 8.45 31.20
C MET A 634 -13.78 8.39 30.26
N LYS A 635 -12.56 8.38 30.79
CA LYS A 635 -11.31 8.14 30.02
C LYS A 635 -11.21 6.70 29.53
N PHE A 636 -11.53 5.72 30.39
CA PHE A 636 -11.49 4.30 30.06
C PHE A 636 -12.38 3.98 28.85
N VAL A 637 -13.66 4.36 28.88
CA VAL A 637 -14.56 4.14 27.72
C VAL A 637 -14.11 4.90 26.48
N GLN A 638 -13.47 6.07 26.62
CA GLN A 638 -12.92 6.77 25.47
C GLN A 638 -11.74 6.03 24.84
N ASP A 639 -10.84 5.42 25.62
CA ASP A 639 -9.76 4.61 25.05
C ASP A 639 -10.29 3.32 24.42
N LEU A 640 -11.30 2.68 25.02
CA LEU A 640 -11.97 1.52 24.43
C LEU A 640 -12.63 1.86 23.08
N LEU A 641 -13.27 3.03 22.95
CA LEU A 641 -13.80 3.53 21.68
C LEU A 641 -12.67 3.75 20.65
N ASN A 642 -11.59 4.42 21.06
CA ASN A 642 -10.44 4.67 20.19
C ASN A 642 -9.82 3.36 19.72
N TRP A 643 -9.69 2.35 20.59
CA TRP A 643 -9.15 1.04 20.26
C TRP A 643 -10.01 0.30 19.23
N VAL A 644 -11.34 0.32 19.38
CA VAL A 644 -12.26 -0.31 18.41
C VAL A 644 -12.18 0.39 17.05
N ASP A 645 -12.10 1.72 17.02
CA ASP A 645 -11.91 2.49 15.79
C ASP A 645 -10.51 2.23 15.16
N GLU A 646 -9.44 2.15 15.97
CA GLU A 646 -8.07 1.79 15.55
C GLU A 646 -8.02 0.37 14.93
N MET A 647 -8.66 -0.62 15.56
CA MET A 647 -8.66 -2.01 15.11
C MET A 647 -9.54 -2.23 13.88
N GLN A 648 -10.65 -1.50 13.74
CA GLN A 648 -11.47 -1.54 12.52
C GLN A 648 -10.66 -1.03 11.32
N VAL A 649 -9.94 0.10 11.48
CA VAL A 649 -9.09 0.67 10.42
C VAL A 649 -7.88 -0.23 10.10
N GLN A 650 -7.47 -1.12 11.02
CA GLN A 650 -6.46 -2.14 10.72
C GLN A 650 -7.03 -3.31 9.92
N LEU A 651 -8.19 -3.87 10.30
CA LEU A 651 -8.87 -4.93 9.53
C LEU A 651 -9.23 -4.46 8.11
N ASP A 652 -9.75 -3.24 7.98
CA ASP A 652 -10.16 -2.65 6.69
C ASP A 652 -8.97 -2.40 5.72
N ARG A 653 -7.73 -2.72 6.13
CA ARG A 653 -6.47 -2.51 5.36
C ARG A 653 -5.63 -3.77 5.16
N THR A 654 -6.06 -4.94 5.64
CA THR A 654 -5.25 -6.16 5.55
C THR A 654 -5.17 -6.71 4.12
N GLU A 655 -3.98 -7.17 3.74
CA GLU A 655 -3.74 -7.92 2.51
C GLU A 655 -3.98 -9.42 2.73
N TRP A 656 -4.28 -10.15 1.64
CA TRP A 656 -4.68 -11.57 1.67
C TRP A 656 -3.53 -12.56 1.38
N GLY A 657 -2.40 -12.08 0.85
CA GLY A 657 -1.31 -12.89 0.35
C GLY A 657 -1.44 -13.27 -1.13
N SER A 658 -0.30 -13.54 -1.76
CA SER A 658 -0.16 -13.91 -3.18
C SER A 658 0.42 -15.32 -3.40
N ASP A 659 0.98 -15.91 -2.35
CA ASP A 659 1.60 -17.24 -2.33
C ASP A 659 1.30 -17.94 -0.99
N LEU A 660 1.63 -19.23 -0.87
CA LEU A 660 1.33 -19.98 0.35
C LEU A 660 2.00 -19.38 1.61
N PRO A 661 3.30 -19.01 1.63
CA PRO A 661 3.92 -18.42 2.82
C PRO A 661 3.35 -17.06 3.23
N SER A 662 2.94 -16.20 2.29
CA SER A 662 2.26 -14.94 2.62
C SER A 662 0.85 -15.19 3.16
N VAL A 663 0.07 -16.07 2.54
CA VAL A 663 -1.28 -16.45 3.04
C VAL A 663 -1.20 -17.06 4.46
N GLU A 664 -0.24 -17.95 4.71
CA GLU A 664 0.03 -18.51 6.05
C GLU A 664 0.41 -17.41 7.06
N SER A 665 1.28 -16.46 6.66
CA SER A 665 1.69 -15.34 7.51
C SER A 665 0.52 -14.40 7.82
N HIS A 666 -0.34 -14.09 6.85
CA HIS A 666 -1.53 -13.26 7.07
C HIS A 666 -2.56 -13.99 7.94
N LEU A 667 -2.77 -15.30 7.76
CA LEU A 667 -3.64 -16.12 8.60
C LEU A 667 -3.17 -16.16 10.07
N GLU A 668 -1.88 -16.34 10.33
CA GLU A 668 -1.37 -16.35 11.70
C GLU A 668 -1.34 -14.94 12.34
N ASN A 669 -1.00 -13.89 11.58
CA ASN A 669 -1.17 -12.52 12.06
C ASN A 669 -2.65 -12.24 12.42
N HIS A 670 -3.59 -12.66 11.56
CA HIS A 670 -5.02 -12.47 11.80
C HIS A 670 -5.55 -13.27 13.00
N LYS A 671 -5.10 -14.50 13.24
CA LYS A 671 -5.45 -15.27 14.46
C LYS A 671 -5.05 -14.55 15.75
N ASN A 672 -3.93 -13.82 15.73
CA ASN A 672 -3.50 -13.03 16.88
C ASN A 672 -4.30 -11.71 17.01
N VAL A 673 -4.71 -11.10 15.89
CA VAL A 673 -5.67 -9.98 15.86
C VAL A 673 -7.06 -10.39 16.35
N HIS A 674 -7.60 -11.52 15.87
CA HIS A 674 -8.92 -12.02 16.25
C HIS A 674 -8.99 -12.31 17.75
N ARG A 675 -7.98 -12.98 18.30
CA ARG A 675 -7.86 -13.26 19.74
C ARG A 675 -7.85 -11.97 20.59
N ALA A 676 -7.15 -10.93 20.15
CA ALA A 676 -7.16 -9.64 20.85
C ALA A 676 -8.54 -8.96 20.82
N ILE A 677 -9.30 -9.17 19.74
CA ILE A 677 -10.70 -8.71 19.61
C ILE A 677 -11.63 -9.53 20.52
N GLU A 678 -11.46 -10.85 20.64
CA GLU A 678 -12.25 -11.65 21.58
C GLU A 678 -11.90 -11.32 23.06
N GLU A 679 -10.62 -11.12 23.39
CA GLU A 679 -10.17 -10.69 24.73
C GLU A 679 -10.82 -9.35 25.16
N PHE A 680 -11.08 -8.44 24.21
CA PHE A 680 -11.72 -7.13 24.43
C PHE A 680 -13.11 -7.23 25.05
N GLU A 681 -13.83 -8.34 24.86
CA GLU A 681 -15.16 -8.54 25.47
C GLU A 681 -15.12 -8.40 27.01
N SER A 682 -13.96 -8.67 27.62
CA SER A 682 -13.71 -8.48 29.07
C SER A 682 -13.67 -7.00 29.46
N SER A 683 -12.99 -6.16 28.68
CA SER A 683 -12.95 -4.70 28.90
C SER A 683 -14.31 -4.05 28.64
N LEU A 684 -15.06 -4.56 27.66
CA LEU A 684 -16.45 -4.13 27.44
C LEU A 684 -17.35 -4.48 28.63
N LYS A 685 -17.19 -5.66 29.25
CA LYS A 685 -17.91 -6.03 30.49
C LYS A 685 -17.55 -5.12 31.66
N GLU A 686 -16.27 -4.76 31.82
CA GLU A 686 -15.80 -3.80 32.84
C GLU A 686 -16.40 -2.39 32.63
N ALA A 687 -16.54 -1.95 31.37
CA ALA A 687 -17.20 -0.69 31.03
C ALA A 687 -18.69 -0.70 31.40
N LYS A 688 -19.43 -1.80 31.14
CA LYS A 688 -20.83 -1.93 31.56
C LYS A 688 -21.00 -1.88 33.08
N ILE A 689 -20.14 -2.56 33.83
CA ILE A 689 -20.16 -2.51 35.31
C ILE A 689 -19.90 -1.09 35.82
N SER A 690 -18.99 -0.37 35.16
CA SER A 690 -18.62 1.01 35.52
C SER A 690 -19.75 2.03 35.28
N GLU A 691 -20.73 1.76 34.39
CA GLU A 691 -21.93 2.58 34.23
C GLU A 691 -22.75 2.68 35.53
N ILE A 692 -22.80 1.60 36.30
CA ILE A 692 -23.55 1.53 37.57
C ILE A 692 -23.00 2.55 38.58
N GLN A 693 -21.70 2.82 38.53
CA GLN A 693 -20.98 3.76 39.38
C GLN A 693 -21.19 5.25 38.98
N MET A 694 -21.78 5.53 37.82
CA MET A 694 -21.98 6.89 37.31
C MET A 694 -23.13 7.64 37.99
N THR A 695 -22.88 8.89 38.39
CA THR A 695 -23.85 9.83 38.94
C THR A 695 -24.51 10.72 37.87
N ALA A 696 -25.56 11.44 38.27
CA ALA A 696 -26.50 12.12 37.38
C ALA A 696 -25.92 13.07 36.29
N PRO A 697 -24.85 13.88 36.51
CA PRO A 697 -24.38 14.82 35.48
C PRO A 697 -23.60 14.15 34.33
N LEU A 698 -23.04 12.95 34.52
CA LEU A 698 -22.19 12.27 33.53
C LEU A 698 -22.78 10.95 33.00
N LYS A 699 -23.71 10.33 33.73
CA LYS A 699 -24.27 9.00 33.38
C LYS A 699 -24.88 8.92 31.98
N LEU A 700 -25.59 9.95 31.52
CA LEU A 700 -26.22 9.97 30.19
C LEU A 700 -25.15 9.89 29.08
N THR A 701 -24.16 10.78 29.12
CA THR A 701 -23.04 10.81 28.17
C THR A 701 -22.19 9.54 28.24
N TYR A 702 -22.08 8.91 29.41
CA TYR A 702 -21.42 7.62 29.55
C TYR A 702 -22.20 6.50 28.84
N ALA A 703 -23.52 6.42 29.06
CA ALA A 703 -24.39 5.43 28.42
C ALA A 703 -24.42 5.57 26.89
N GLU A 704 -24.45 6.80 26.37
CA GLU A 704 -24.33 7.08 24.93
C GLU A 704 -23.01 6.55 24.33
N LYS A 705 -21.88 6.79 25.01
CA LYS A 705 -20.57 6.25 24.61
C LYS A 705 -20.51 4.72 24.71
N LEU A 706 -21.09 4.14 25.75
CA LEU A 706 -21.12 2.69 25.96
C LEU A 706 -21.95 1.98 24.88
N HIS A 707 -23.14 2.50 24.54
CA HIS A 707 -23.96 1.96 23.46
C HIS A 707 -23.27 2.10 22.09
N ARG A 708 -22.58 3.22 21.82
CA ARG A 708 -21.70 3.34 20.64
C ARG A 708 -20.62 2.25 20.65
N LEU A 709 -19.94 2.04 21.79
CA LEU A 709 -18.88 1.06 21.92
C LEU A 709 -19.38 -0.37 21.67
N GLU A 710 -20.54 -0.75 22.21
CA GLU A 710 -21.18 -2.04 21.94
C GLU A 710 -21.47 -2.23 20.45
N SER A 711 -22.03 -1.21 19.79
CA SER A 711 -22.36 -1.25 18.37
C SER A 711 -21.12 -1.36 17.47
N GLN A 712 -20.07 -0.59 17.75
CA GLN A 712 -18.81 -0.65 17.01
C GLN A 712 -18.07 -1.97 17.25
N TYR A 713 -18.04 -2.47 18.49
CA TYR A 713 -17.43 -3.77 18.82
C TYR A 713 -18.15 -4.94 18.14
N ALA A 714 -19.49 -4.93 18.11
CA ALA A 714 -20.27 -5.94 17.40
C ALA A 714 -19.97 -5.97 15.89
N LYS A 715 -19.78 -4.80 15.27
CA LYS A 715 -19.33 -4.70 13.86
C LYS A 715 -17.90 -5.26 13.71
N LEU A 716 -16.97 -4.82 14.56
CA LEU A 716 -15.56 -5.23 14.53
C LEU A 716 -15.40 -6.76 14.62
N LEU A 717 -16.10 -7.38 15.58
CA LEU A 717 -16.08 -8.82 15.79
C LEU A 717 -16.64 -9.59 14.58
N ASN A 718 -17.72 -9.08 13.96
CA ASN A 718 -18.31 -9.68 12.77
C ASN A 718 -17.39 -9.56 11.53
N THR A 719 -16.76 -8.40 11.31
CA THR A 719 -15.75 -8.23 10.26
C THR A 719 -14.58 -9.19 10.46
N SER A 720 -14.06 -9.27 11.69
CA SER A 720 -12.90 -10.12 12.03
C SER A 720 -13.18 -11.61 11.83
N ARG A 721 -14.38 -12.11 12.16
CA ARG A 721 -14.80 -13.50 11.92
C ARG A 721 -14.98 -13.83 10.43
N ASN A 722 -15.57 -12.92 9.66
CA ASN A 722 -15.70 -13.10 8.21
C ASN A 722 -14.31 -13.15 7.54
N GLN A 723 -13.39 -12.29 7.98
CA GLN A 723 -12.01 -12.31 7.51
C GLN A 723 -11.25 -13.58 7.90
N GLU A 724 -11.44 -14.10 9.11
CA GLU A 724 -10.81 -15.36 9.52
C GLU A 724 -11.30 -16.52 8.65
N ARG A 725 -12.62 -16.63 8.42
CA ARG A 725 -13.20 -17.60 7.49
C ARG A 725 -12.61 -17.46 6.07
N HIS A 726 -12.45 -16.22 5.58
CA HIS A 726 -11.89 -15.97 4.25
C HIS A 726 -10.40 -16.34 4.17
N LEU A 727 -9.60 -16.06 5.19
CA LEU A 727 -8.18 -16.46 5.22
C LEU A 727 -8.03 -17.99 5.36
N ASP A 728 -8.88 -18.66 6.13
CA ASP A 728 -8.84 -20.13 6.27
C ASP A 728 -9.25 -20.84 4.97
N THR A 729 -10.31 -20.38 4.28
CA THR A 729 -10.71 -20.96 2.99
C THR A 729 -9.70 -20.67 1.87
N LEU A 730 -9.11 -19.47 1.85
CA LEU A 730 -8.01 -19.13 0.94
C LEU A 730 -6.78 -20.01 1.20
N HIS A 731 -6.38 -20.17 2.46
CA HIS A 731 -5.28 -21.05 2.85
C HIS A 731 -5.54 -22.50 2.44
N ASN A 732 -6.76 -23.01 2.64
CA ASN A 732 -7.15 -24.36 2.21
C ASN A 732 -6.96 -24.56 0.71
N PHE A 733 -7.46 -23.62 -0.11
CA PHE A 733 -7.32 -23.66 -1.55
C PHE A 733 -5.86 -23.51 -2.00
N VAL A 734 -5.15 -22.46 -1.54
CA VAL A 734 -3.76 -22.16 -1.95
C VAL A 734 -2.80 -23.27 -1.52
N SER A 735 -3.02 -23.90 -0.36
CA SER A 735 -2.25 -25.07 0.09
C SER A 735 -2.47 -26.27 -0.84
N ARG A 736 -3.72 -26.66 -1.10
CA ARG A 736 -4.05 -27.76 -2.04
C ARG A 736 -3.47 -27.52 -3.42
N ALA A 737 -3.72 -26.35 -4.00
CA ALA A 737 -3.23 -25.98 -5.33
C ALA A 737 -1.69 -25.97 -5.38
N THR A 738 -1.01 -25.52 -4.31
CA THR A 738 0.46 -25.57 -4.25
C THR A 738 0.99 -27.00 -4.16
N ASN A 739 0.36 -27.88 -3.39
CA ASN A 739 0.77 -29.28 -3.30
C ASN A 739 0.60 -30.02 -4.64
N GLU A 740 -0.47 -29.75 -5.38
CA GLU A 740 -0.68 -30.35 -6.70
C GLU A 740 0.25 -29.76 -7.77
N LEU A 741 0.56 -28.46 -7.72
CA LEU A 741 1.59 -27.84 -8.57
C LEU A 741 3.00 -28.42 -8.33
N ILE A 742 3.37 -28.66 -7.07
CA ILE A 742 4.65 -29.31 -6.72
C ILE A 742 4.68 -30.71 -7.29
N TRP A 743 3.63 -31.51 -7.11
CA TRP A 743 3.56 -32.88 -7.64
C TRP A 743 3.63 -32.92 -9.18
N LEU A 744 2.92 -32.01 -9.87
CA LEU A 744 2.99 -31.90 -11.34
C LEU A 744 4.41 -31.55 -11.81
N ASN A 745 5.07 -30.57 -11.18
CA ASN A 745 6.44 -30.18 -11.53
C ASN A 745 7.46 -31.31 -11.22
N GLU A 746 7.31 -32.02 -10.10
CA GLU A 746 8.15 -33.18 -9.77
C GLU A 746 7.99 -34.30 -10.82
N LYS A 747 6.77 -34.53 -11.31
CA LYS A 747 6.48 -35.53 -12.35
C LYS A 747 6.92 -35.13 -13.75
N GLU A 748 6.80 -33.84 -14.09
CA GLU A 748 7.37 -33.30 -15.32
C GLU A 748 8.90 -33.49 -15.33
N GLU A 749 9.58 -33.20 -14.22
CA GLU A 749 11.04 -33.41 -14.10
C GLU A 749 11.42 -34.91 -14.16
N GLU A 750 10.66 -35.81 -13.52
CA GLU A 750 10.85 -37.27 -13.64
C GLU A 750 10.75 -37.75 -15.11
N GLU A 751 9.71 -37.35 -15.85
CA GLU A 751 9.48 -37.80 -17.24
C GLU A 751 10.41 -37.13 -18.25
N VAL A 752 10.74 -35.85 -18.08
CA VAL A 752 11.72 -35.14 -18.92
C VAL A 752 13.13 -35.69 -18.73
N ALA A 753 13.47 -36.17 -17.52
CA ALA A 753 14.73 -36.87 -17.25
C ALA A 753 14.74 -38.34 -17.71
N TYR A 754 13.59 -38.92 -18.08
CA TYR A 754 13.48 -40.34 -18.42
C TYR A 754 14.04 -40.64 -19.83
N ASP A 755 15.11 -41.42 -19.93
CA ASP A 755 15.67 -41.80 -21.23
C ASP A 755 14.78 -42.86 -21.93
N TRP A 756 13.77 -42.38 -22.64
CA TRP A 756 12.93 -43.15 -23.55
C TRP A 756 13.72 -43.80 -24.71
N SER A 757 14.93 -43.31 -25.03
CA SER A 757 15.76 -43.76 -26.15
C SER A 757 16.65 -44.97 -25.86
N GLU A 758 16.86 -45.34 -24.58
CA GLU A 758 17.72 -46.48 -24.19
C GLU A 758 17.36 -47.76 -24.97
N ARG A 759 18.33 -48.25 -25.76
CA ARG A 759 18.20 -49.53 -26.46
C ARG A 759 18.70 -50.67 -25.57
N ASN A 760 17.76 -51.56 -25.18
CA ASN A 760 17.95 -52.81 -24.42
C ASN A 760 17.84 -52.74 -22.88
N THR A 761 17.02 -51.85 -22.32
CA THR A 761 16.43 -52.05 -20.98
C THR A 761 14.96 -52.49 -21.11
N ASN A 762 14.62 -53.58 -20.41
CA ASN A 762 13.40 -54.38 -20.54
C ASN A 762 12.11 -53.60 -20.93
N ILE A 763 11.62 -53.79 -22.16
CA ILE A 763 10.41 -53.14 -22.70
C ILE A 763 9.15 -53.39 -21.85
N ALA A 764 9.06 -54.53 -21.15
CA ALA A 764 7.97 -54.77 -20.21
C ALA A 764 8.01 -53.74 -19.07
N ARG A 765 9.18 -53.48 -18.47
CA ARG A 765 9.31 -52.46 -17.40
C ARG A 765 8.94 -51.06 -17.86
N LYS A 766 9.29 -50.64 -19.08
CA LYS A 766 8.87 -49.33 -19.60
C LYS A 766 7.34 -49.27 -19.81
N LYS A 767 6.72 -50.37 -20.23
CA LYS A 767 5.25 -50.48 -20.32
C LYS A 767 4.57 -50.51 -18.94
N ASP A 768 5.13 -51.27 -18.00
CA ASP A 768 4.60 -51.41 -16.64
C ASP A 768 4.70 -50.06 -15.88
N TYR A 769 5.82 -49.34 -16.06
CA TYR A 769 6.02 -47.98 -15.55
C TYR A 769 4.99 -47.00 -16.14
N HIS A 770 4.82 -46.96 -17.47
CA HIS A 770 3.79 -46.13 -18.10
C HIS A 770 2.36 -46.49 -17.63
N ALA A 771 2.08 -47.77 -17.39
CA ALA A 771 0.79 -48.23 -16.86
C ALA A 771 0.60 -47.98 -15.35
N GLU A 772 1.65 -47.58 -14.64
CA GLU A 772 1.60 -47.03 -13.28
C GLU A 772 1.41 -45.50 -13.34
N LEU A 773 2.23 -44.80 -14.14
CA LEU A 773 2.16 -43.35 -14.38
C LEU A 773 0.75 -42.91 -14.82
N MET A 774 0.17 -43.58 -15.83
CA MET A 774 -1.20 -43.26 -16.27
C MET A 774 -2.23 -43.43 -15.14
N ARG A 775 -2.00 -44.34 -14.19
CA ARG A 775 -2.89 -44.55 -13.03
C ARG A 775 -2.66 -43.52 -11.92
N GLU A 776 -1.42 -43.07 -11.74
CA GLU A 776 -1.11 -41.91 -10.88
C GLU A 776 -1.79 -40.65 -11.44
N LEU A 777 -1.72 -40.43 -12.75
CA LEU A 777 -2.38 -39.32 -13.46
C LEU A 777 -3.91 -39.41 -13.38
N ASP A 778 -4.52 -40.56 -13.68
CA ASP A 778 -5.97 -40.79 -13.56
C ASP A 778 -6.48 -40.45 -12.14
N GLN A 779 -5.74 -40.86 -11.10
CA GLN A 779 -6.09 -40.57 -9.70
C GLN A 779 -5.84 -39.10 -9.31
N LYS A 780 -4.89 -38.42 -9.97
CA LYS A 780 -4.59 -37.00 -9.74
C LYS A 780 -5.53 -36.06 -10.46
N GLU A 781 -6.11 -36.48 -11.59
CA GLU A 781 -7.18 -35.75 -12.28
C GLU A 781 -8.38 -35.49 -11.34
N GLU A 782 -8.71 -36.44 -10.46
CA GLU A 782 -9.76 -36.28 -9.42
C GLU A 782 -9.39 -35.19 -8.38
N ASN A 783 -8.13 -35.17 -7.91
CA ASN A 783 -7.65 -34.12 -7.02
C ASN A 783 -7.69 -32.73 -7.67
N ILE A 784 -7.24 -32.63 -8.92
CA ILE A 784 -7.18 -31.38 -9.69
C ILE A 784 -8.60 -30.84 -9.93
N LYS A 785 -9.56 -31.71 -10.29
CA LYS A 785 -10.99 -31.35 -10.38
C LYS A 785 -11.53 -30.83 -9.04
N SER A 786 -11.20 -31.47 -7.92
CA SER A 786 -11.58 -30.96 -6.59
C SER A 786 -10.97 -29.59 -6.28
N VAL A 787 -9.73 -29.30 -6.71
CA VAL A 787 -9.11 -27.98 -6.58
C VAL A 787 -9.82 -26.94 -7.45
N GLN A 788 -10.22 -27.29 -8.68
CA GLN A 788 -11.01 -26.44 -9.56
C GLN A 788 -12.39 -26.14 -8.98
N GLU A 789 -13.13 -27.14 -8.51
CA GLU A 789 -14.46 -26.97 -7.89
C GLU A 789 -14.40 -26.01 -6.68
N ILE A 790 -13.35 -26.12 -5.84
CA ILE A 790 -13.11 -25.22 -4.71
C ILE A 790 -12.84 -23.80 -5.20
N ALA A 791 -12.03 -23.62 -6.25
CA ALA A 791 -11.76 -22.30 -6.83
C ALA A 791 -13.03 -21.65 -7.39
N GLU A 792 -13.80 -22.39 -8.20
CA GLU A 792 -15.06 -21.93 -8.78
C GLU A 792 -16.08 -21.56 -7.71
N GLN A 793 -16.20 -22.34 -6.62
CA GLN A 793 -17.05 -21.99 -5.49
C GLN A 793 -16.60 -20.69 -4.81
N LEU A 794 -15.30 -20.51 -4.53
CA LEU A 794 -14.80 -19.29 -3.89
C LEU A 794 -14.98 -18.04 -4.77
N LEU A 795 -14.84 -18.19 -6.10
CA LEU A 795 -15.11 -17.11 -7.05
C LEU A 795 -16.62 -16.78 -7.12
N LEU A 796 -17.50 -17.78 -7.05
CA LEU A 796 -18.95 -17.60 -6.98
C LEU A 796 -19.41 -16.95 -5.66
N GLU A 797 -18.78 -17.30 -4.53
CA GLU A 797 -18.97 -16.64 -3.22
C GLU A 797 -18.38 -15.21 -3.18
N ASN A 798 -17.78 -14.72 -4.28
CA ASN A 798 -17.13 -13.40 -4.39
C ASN A 798 -16.05 -13.19 -3.32
N HIS A 799 -15.20 -14.21 -3.12
CA HIS A 799 -14.11 -14.17 -2.15
C HIS A 799 -13.16 -12.98 -2.40
N PRO A 800 -12.79 -12.19 -1.37
CA PRO A 800 -12.05 -10.94 -1.55
C PRO A 800 -10.62 -11.13 -2.10
N ALA A 801 -10.02 -12.31 -1.97
CA ALA A 801 -8.72 -12.65 -2.53
C ALA A 801 -8.79 -13.18 -3.97
N ARG A 802 -9.82 -12.77 -4.73
CA ARG A 802 -10.14 -13.21 -6.09
C ARG A 802 -8.92 -13.35 -7.01
N LEU A 803 -8.05 -12.34 -7.09
CA LEU A 803 -6.87 -12.35 -7.95
C LEU A 803 -5.89 -13.48 -7.61
N THR A 804 -5.67 -13.75 -6.32
CA THR A 804 -4.81 -14.86 -5.86
C THR A 804 -5.44 -16.21 -6.21
N ILE A 805 -6.77 -16.31 -6.21
CA ILE A 805 -7.49 -17.52 -6.59
C ILE A 805 -7.40 -17.76 -8.12
N GLU A 806 -7.67 -16.72 -8.92
CA GLU A 806 -7.62 -16.79 -10.39
C GLU A 806 -6.21 -17.15 -10.89
N VAL A 807 -5.16 -16.46 -10.44
CA VAL A 807 -3.76 -16.73 -10.84
C VAL A 807 -3.30 -18.14 -10.43
N LYS A 808 -3.72 -18.62 -9.25
CA LYS A 808 -3.32 -19.95 -8.76
C LYS A 808 -4.10 -21.08 -9.44
N LEU A 809 -5.36 -20.84 -9.84
CA LEU A 809 -6.14 -21.75 -10.68
C LEU A 809 -5.57 -21.82 -12.10
N GLU A 810 -5.27 -20.68 -12.72
CA GLU A 810 -4.63 -20.60 -14.04
C GLU A 810 -3.29 -21.36 -14.06
N SER A 811 -2.47 -21.19 -13.01
CA SER A 811 -1.22 -21.96 -12.84
C SER A 811 -1.43 -23.47 -12.83
N VAL A 812 -2.49 -23.97 -12.19
CA VAL A 812 -2.84 -25.40 -12.14
C VAL A 812 -3.34 -25.87 -13.52
N MET A 813 -4.20 -25.09 -14.17
CA MET A 813 -4.76 -25.46 -15.48
C MET A 813 -3.69 -25.53 -16.57
N VAL A 814 -2.74 -24.59 -16.60
CA VAL A 814 -1.66 -24.58 -17.62
C VAL A 814 -0.80 -25.84 -17.54
N LEU A 815 -0.44 -26.32 -16.34
CA LEU A 815 0.34 -27.57 -16.17
C LEU A 815 -0.49 -28.86 -16.34
N VAL A 816 -1.76 -28.75 -16.76
CA VAL A 816 -2.66 -29.87 -17.04
C VAL A 816 -3.08 -29.93 -18.52
N GLU A 817 -2.78 -28.87 -19.30
CA GLU A 817 -2.91 -28.86 -20.77
C GLU A 817 -1.62 -29.26 -21.51
N TYR A 818 -0.49 -29.44 -20.79
CA TYR A 818 0.81 -29.86 -21.32
C TYR A 818 1.07 -31.37 -21.14
#